data_AF-D3AXV2-F1
#
_entry.id   AF-D3AXV2-F1
#
_cell.length_a   1.000
_cell.length_b   1.000
_cell.length_c   1.000
_cell.angle_alpha   90.00
_cell.angle_beta   90.00
_cell.angle_gamma   90.00
#
_symmetry.space_group_name_H-M   'P 1'
#
loop_
_entity.id
_entity.type
_entity.pdbx_description
1 polymer ?
#
loop_
_entity_poly.entity_id
_entity_poly.type
_entity_poly.pdbx_seq_one_letter_code
_entity_poly.pdbx_strand_id
1 'polypeptide(L)'
;MTNPIIKVLTNENLFKFILSKVVDLNKAGSWRRQYSHWNSLEDLVENKHFGLIFDKLKIKKHFSICNSSLHQFVKDVPNIDVFNYFYIKKRHLFLDSQLIYSAIENGSLDIFTILFNQSYPCSLFQNNYTNIVKLLNTVWQRSKYEIYFYLINLFNGTTDSFGFRQKAIDLFNLENIKKHPNSIRTVLDRAPSWFLSKLFEETKGLPMESVVLTVDLEVIQRFMPILEVDKYHFTEFSSIGYHLFNIEKVDYNLIHVIQYVMVNFYSIHLDFEDLAKKVITKLKAACKSLDIQPSEFPYYLSKINSLESNFLLIESIIYLLRVSNLFDGLEESLLKHLGLILQSDPYSSLYVSYITHCISQSYTFNLVCRYGTLKHLNAALQLVDFDNISPREAIESAILNSNTTIIQTLIELYQSEILKIVSTSHSFRINERSMYLISYLLEKDPFIELPQSSLVILDKSLLPYLVSMNVLVPRILEPLNLPAIALTASRNGLTNIVSLLMVELPEIFTPTLLSQMFKESLAGQHEELSKYLVSSQLWISYQELTIPCQFIGKLGYIDQFQLVAEQMTPHTLELTMKKAIEHGRLELIQYLISNNYQKSLSSEDKMNIIRFGHKHIAESYLDEFKYDDQYIVESIFEDQVEIYQLLFDQLSIEKKSYVLQRLFSKLIETKTIDRNKHHFIILYAICNGAIII
;
A
#
# COMPACT_ATOMS: atom_id res chain seq x y z
N MET A 1 -4.86 -31.19 51.12
CA MET A 1 -5.38 -31.03 49.75
C MET A 1 -4.40 -31.71 48.81
N THR A 2 -4.85 -32.67 48.01
CA THR A 2 -3.98 -33.37 47.05
C THR A 2 -3.51 -32.40 45.96
N ASN A 3 -2.20 -32.37 45.72
CA ASN A 3 -1.58 -31.49 44.74
C ASN A 3 -2.29 -31.67 43.36
N PRO A 4 -2.79 -30.61 42.71
CA PRO A 4 -3.49 -30.72 41.44
C PRO A 4 -2.62 -31.32 40.32
N ILE A 5 -1.29 -31.24 40.41
CA ILE A 5 -0.36 -31.99 39.57
C ILE A 5 -0.55 -33.48 39.77
N ILE A 6 -0.70 -33.93 41.02
CA ILE A 6 -1.05 -35.31 41.33
C ILE A 6 -2.44 -35.65 40.76
N LYS A 7 -3.43 -34.75 40.79
CA LYS A 7 -4.73 -34.99 40.11
C LYS A 7 -4.63 -35.11 38.60
N VAL A 8 -3.76 -34.33 37.95
CA VAL A 8 -3.50 -34.38 36.50
C VAL A 8 -2.73 -35.67 36.16
N LEU A 9 -1.68 -36.00 36.91
CA LEU A 9 -0.89 -37.22 36.74
C LEU A 9 -1.67 -38.50 37.09
N THR A 10 -2.65 -38.41 38.00
CA THR A 10 -3.55 -39.52 38.33
C THR A 10 -4.78 -39.58 37.41
N ASN A 11 -5.01 -38.55 36.58
CA ASN A 11 -6.01 -38.62 35.53
C ASN A 11 -5.42 -39.36 34.32
N GLU A 12 -5.68 -40.67 34.29
CA GLU A 12 -5.15 -41.61 33.32
C GLU A 12 -5.32 -41.18 31.86
N ASN A 13 -6.44 -40.54 31.51
CA ASN A 13 -6.71 -40.12 30.13
C ASN A 13 -5.84 -38.94 29.70
N LEU A 14 -5.66 -37.97 30.60
CA LEU A 14 -4.83 -36.79 30.32
C LEU A 14 -3.34 -37.17 30.27
N PHE A 15 -2.91 -38.05 31.17
CA PHE A 15 -1.54 -38.57 31.20
C PHE A 15 -1.20 -39.41 29.95
N LYS A 16 -2.10 -40.31 29.52
CA LYS A 16 -1.94 -41.10 28.29
C LYS A 16 -1.83 -40.22 27.05
N PHE A 17 -2.60 -39.14 26.97
CA PHE A 17 -2.53 -38.20 25.85
C PHE A 17 -1.15 -37.53 25.75
N ILE A 18 -0.62 -37.04 26.87
CA ILE A 18 0.71 -36.40 26.93
C ILE A 18 1.81 -37.40 26.52
N LEU A 19 1.79 -38.63 27.06
CA LEU A 19 2.76 -39.67 26.72
C LEU A 19 2.74 -40.05 25.25
N SER A 20 1.56 -40.12 24.62
CA SER A 20 1.43 -40.50 23.20
C SER A 20 2.20 -39.56 22.27
N LYS A 21 2.25 -38.26 22.59
CA LYS A 21 2.94 -37.25 21.77
C LYS A 21 4.45 -37.24 21.95
N VAL A 22 4.93 -37.61 23.13
CA VAL A 22 6.38 -37.75 23.40
C VAL A 22 6.98 -38.97 22.66
N VAL A 23 6.21 -40.05 22.51
CA VAL A 23 6.64 -41.28 21.83
C VAL A 23 6.78 -41.08 20.32
N ASP A 24 5.90 -40.30 19.69
CA ASP A 24 5.95 -40.02 18.25
C ASP A 24 7.22 -39.26 17.85
N LEU A 25 7.73 -38.37 18.72
CA LEU A 25 8.97 -37.64 18.50
C LEU A 25 10.23 -38.54 18.51
N ASN A 26 10.23 -39.62 19.29
CA ASN A 26 11.36 -40.54 19.38
C ASN A 26 11.44 -41.55 18.22
N LYS A 27 10.31 -41.92 17.60
CA LYS A 27 10.29 -42.85 16.46
C LYS A 27 10.93 -42.27 15.19
N ALA A 28 10.95 -40.95 15.04
CA ALA A 28 11.60 -40.24 13.93
C ALA A 28 13.13 -40.50 13.82
N GLY A 29 13.80 -41.00 14.87
CA GLY A 29 15.24 -41.29 14.86
C GLY A 29 15.64 -42.62 14.19
N SER A 30 14.72 -43.57 14.04
CA SER A 30 15.04 -44.97 13.63
C SER A 30 15.33 -45.16 12.13
N TRP A 31 14.84 -44.26 11.28
CA TRP A 31 14.95 -44.39 9.81
C TRP A 31 16.37 -44.12 9.31
N ARG A 32 17.19 -43.40 10.11
CA ARG A 32 18.58 -43.04 9.81
C ARG A 32 19.54 -44.23 9.67
N ARG A 33 19.17 -45.43 10.14
CA ARG A 33 20.04 -46.63 10.09
C ARG A 33 19.91 -47.46 8.79
N GLN A 34 18.91 -47.21 7.95
CA GLN A 34 18.58 -48.07 6.79
C GLN A 34 19.39 -47.77 5.50
N TYR A 35 20.22 -46.73 5.48
CA TYR A 35 20.93 -46.26 4.28
C TYR A 35 22.35 -46.85 4.13
N SER A 36 22.47 -48.17 4.22
CA SER A 36 23.74 -48.90 4.11
C SER A 36 24.22 -49.13 2.67
N HIS A 37 23.38 -48.96 1.66
CA HIS A 37 23.74 -49.15 0.25
C HIS A 37 24.41 -47.92 -0.39
N TRP A 38 24.11 -46.71 0.11
CA TRP A 38 24.74 -45.47 -0.34
C TRP A 38 26.17 -45.33 0.20
N ASN A 39 27.14 -46.03 -0.41
CA ASN A 39 28.51 -46.14 0.09
C ASN A 39 29.55 -45.36 -0.73
N SER A 40 29.12 -44.58 -1.73
CA SER A 40 29.98 -43.65 -2.46
C SER A 40 29.41 -42.23 -2.42
N LEU A 41 30.28 -41.23 -2.55
CA LEU A 41 29.87 -39.83 -2.71
C LEU A 41 29.12 -39.62 -4.03
N GLU A 42 29.52 -40.33 -5.08
CA GLU A 42 28.90 -40.30 -6.40
C GLU A 42 27.41 -40.64 -6.31
N ASP A 43 27.08 -41.80 -5.75
CA ASP A 43 25.69 -42.24 -5.59
C ASP A 43 24.87 -41.24 -4.75
N LEU A 44 25.49 -40.69 -3.69
CA LEU A 44 24.83 -39.73 -2.80
C LEU A 44 24.52 -38.40 -3.51
N VAL A 45 25.39 -37.93 -4.40
CA VAL A 45 25.22 -36.67 -5.12
C VAL A 45 24.25 -36.84 -6.28
N GLU A 46 24.39 -37.90 -7.09
CA GLU A 46 23.50 -38.20 -8.22
C GLU A 46 22.04 -38.33 -7.76
N ASN A 47 21.82 -38.91 -6.57
CA ASN A 47 20.51 -39.09 -5.97
C ASN A 47 20.10 -37.94 -5.03
N LYS A 48 20.85 -36.82 -5.02
CA LYS A 48 20.59 -35.58 -4.25
C LYS A 48 20.42 -35.81 -2.74
N HIS A 49 21.07 -36.82 -2.17
CA HIS A 49 21.02 -37.18 -0.76
C HIS A 49 22.04 -36.39 0.09
N PHE A 50 22.08 -35.06 -0.04
CA PHE A 50 23.06 -34.21 0.64
C PHE A 50 22.98 -34.25 2.17
N GLY A 51 21.78 -34.36 2.75
CA GLY A 51 21.60 -34.52 4.20
C GLY A 51 22.22 -35.83 4.73
N LEU A 52 22.22 -36.90 3.92
CA LEU A 52 22.82 -38.17 4.29
C LEU A 52 24.35 -38.11 4.27
N ILE A 53 24.95 -37.27 3.41
CA ILE A 53 26.39 -36.97 3.43
C ILE A 53 26.77 -36.38 4.79
N PHE A 54 26.01 -35.36 5.24
CA PHE A 54 26.21 -34.73 6.54
C PHE A 54 26.07 -35.72 7.70
N ASP A 55 25.00 -36.52 7.70
CA ASP A 55 24.75 -37.53 8.73
C ASP A 55 25.86 -38.60 8.78
N LYS A 56 26.28 -39.13 7.61
CA LYS A 56 27.36 -40.13 7.51
C LYS A 56 28.68 -39.59 8.05
N LEU A 57 29.02 -38.35 7.74
CA LEU A 57 30.21 -37.70 8.29
C LEU A 57 30.10 -37.52 9.82
N LYS A 58 28.92 -37.14 10.33
CA LYS A 58 28.67 -36.94 11.78
C LYS A 58 28.84 -38.23 12.58
N ILE A 59 28.36 -39.36 12.04
CA ILE A 59 28.52 -40.69 12.66
C ILE A 59 29.84 -41.39 12.29
N LYS A 60 30.75 -40.73 11.57
CA LYS A 60 32.02 -41.27 11.07
C LYS A 60 31.87 -42.55 10.23
N LYS A 61 30.78 -42.69 9.49
CA LYS A 61 30.58 -43.82 8.56
C LYS A 61 31.37 -43.58 7.28
N HIS A 62 32.18 -44.56 6.89
CA HIS A 62 32.98 -44.49 5.67
C HIS A 62 32.12 -44.56 4.41
N PHE A 63 32.49 -43.80 3.39
CA PHE A 63 32.02 -43.90 2.01
C PHE A 63 33.16 -43.51 1.07
N SER A 64 33.21 -44.08 -0.14
CA SER A 64 34.25 -43.80 -1.13
C SER A 64 34.06 -42.40 -1.73
N ILE A 65 35.18 -41.71 -1.98
CA ILE A 65 35.21 -40.37 -2.58
C ILE A 65 36.24 -40.40 -3.70
N CYS A 66 35.83 -40.09 -4.92
CA CYS A 66 36.72 -39.90 -6.08
C CYS A 66 36.67 -38.43 -6.54
N ASN A 67 37.66 -37.99 -7.33
CA ASN A 67 37.73 -36.58 -7.77
C ASN A 67 36.50 -36.17 -8.59
N SER A 68 36.00 -37.01 -9.50
CA SER A 68 34.79 -36.71 -10.28
C SER A 68 33.58 -36.49 -9.38
N SER A 69 33.35 -37.37 -8.40
CA SER A 69 32.27 -37.21 -7.42
C SER A 69 32.43 -35.95 -6.56
N LEU A 70 33.68 -35.51 -6.31
CA LEU A 70 33.96 -34.28 -5.58
C LEU A 70 33.61 -33.05 -6.42
N HIS A 71 33.96 -33.03 -7.71
CA HIS A 71 33.54 -31.97 -8.64
C HIS A 71 32.02 -31.87 -8.71
N GLN A 72 31.34 -33.01 -8.85
CA GLN A 72 29.88 -33.07 -8.89
C GLN A 72 29.28 -32.59 -7.56
N PHE A 73 29.85 -32.99 -6.42
CA PHE A 73 29.43 -32.50 -5.11
C PHE A 73 29.52 -30.98 -4.99
N VAL A 74 30.67 -30.38 -5.35
CA VAL A 74 30.86 -28.92 -5.31
C VAL A 74 29.89 -28.21 -6.24
N LYS A 75 29.64 -28.79 -7.42
CA LYS A 75 28.72 -28.25 -8.41
C LYS A 75 27.26 -28.27 -7.93
N ASP A 76 26.82 -29.34 -7.29
CA ASP A 76 25.40 -29.60 -7.05
C ASP A 76 24.92 -29.37 -5.60
N VAL A 77 25.84 -29.17 -4.65
CA VAL A 77 25.46 -29.01 -3.24
C VAL A 77 24.56 -27.78 -3.02
N PRO A 78 23.34 -27.95 -2.47
CA PRO A 78 22.37 -26.85 -2.37
C PRO A 78 22.56 -26.01 -1.09
N ASN A 79 23.21 -26.57 -0.07
CA ASN A 79 23.33 -25.95 1.25
C ASN A 79 24.82 -25.80 1.64
N ILE A 80 25.20 -24.56 1.93
CA ILE A 80 26.54 -24.16 2.40
C ILE A 80 26.97 -24.89 3.68
N ASP A 81 26.05 -25.24 4.58
CA ASP A 81 26.35 -25.96 5.83
C ASP A 81 26.87 -27.38 5.56
N VAL A 82 26.27 -28.06 4.58
CA VAL A 82 26.68 -29.41 4.16
C VAL A 82 28.06 -29.33 3.52
N PHE A 83 28.27 -28.34 2.65
CA PHE A 83 29.59 -28.08 2.05
C PHE A 83 30.65 -27.80 3.11
N ASN A 84 30.39 -26.86 4.04
CA ASN A 84 31.31 -26.48 5.11
C ASN A 84 31.69 -27.68 5.97
N TYR A 85 30.70 -28.48 6.39
CA TYR A 85 30.96 -29.65 7.20
C TYR A 85 31.80 -30.69 6.44
N PHE A 86 31.47 -30.96 5.18
CA PHE A 86 32.24 -31.85 4.32
C PHE A 86 33.67 -31.35 4.12
N TYR A 87 33.83 -30.08 3.74
CA TYR A 87 35.10 -29.42 3.52
C TYR A 87 35.99 -29.46 4.77
N ILE A 88 35.46 -29.11 5.95
CA ILE A 88 36.22 -29.17 7.22
C ILE A 88 36.71 -30.60 7.51
N LYS A 89 35.85 -31.61 7.31
CA LYS A 89 36.20 -33.01 7.61
C LYS A 89 37.10 -33.67 6.57
N LYS A 90 37.04 -33.22 5.32
CA LYS A 90 37.71 -33.85 4.17
C LYS A 90 38.58 -32.87 3.37
N ARG A 91 39.06 -31.80 4.02
CA ARG A 91 39.82 -30.70 3.40
C ARG A 91 41.00 -31.17 2.54
N HIS A 92 41.70 -32.22 2.97
CA HIS A 92 42.85 -32.79 2.27
C HIS A 92 42.52 -33.36 0.88
N LEU A 93 41.24 -33.59 0.56
CA LEU A 93 40.79 -34.08 -0.76
C LEU A 93 40.61 -32.94 -1.77
N PHE A 94 40.57 -31.68 -1.34
CA PHE A 94 40.36 -30.51 -2.19
C PHE A 94 41.69 -30.01 -2.79
N LEU A 95 42.31 -30.86 -3.61
CA LEU A 95 43.62 -30.59 -4.24
C LEU A 95 43.51 -30.07 -5.68
N ASP A 96 42.39 -30.33 -6.36
CA ASP A 96 42.24 -30.01 -7.77
C ASP A 96 41.82 -28.55 -7.98
N SER A 97 42.65 -27.77 -8.66
CA SER A 97 42.38 -26.38 -9.06
C SER A 97 41.07 -26.21 -9.85
N GLN A 98 40.61 -27.26 -10.54
CA GLN A 98 39.37 -27.23 -11.31
C GLN A 98 38.11 -27.13 -10.42
N LEU A 99 38.21 -27.41 -9.12
CA LEU A 99 37.08 -27.33 -8.18
C LEU A 99 36.54 -25.90 -8.07
N ILE A 100 37.37 -24.88 -8.33
CA ILE A 100 36.94 -23.48 -8.40
C ILE A 100 35.92 -23.28 -9.53
N TYR A 101 36.11 -23.92 -10.69
CA TYR A 101 35.15 -23.84 -11.79
C TYR A 101 33.86 -24.58 -11.47
N SER A 102 33.91 -25.71 -10.76
CA SER A 102 32.70 -26.37 -10.23
C SER A 102 31.92 -25.48 -9.26
N ALA A 103 32.62 -24.70 -8.42
CA ALA A 103 31.98 -23.73 -7.54
C ALA A 103 31.35 -22.55 -8.30
N ILE A 104 31.96 -22.12 -9.41
CA ILE A 104 31.34 -21.15 -10.32
C ILE A 104 30.06 -21.72 -10.91
N GLU A 105 30.07 -22.97 -11.38
CA GLU A 105 28.86 -23.61 -11.93
C GLU A 105 27.74 -23.70 -10.88
N ASN A 106 28.06 -24.03 -9.63
CA ASN A 106 27.13 -23.98 -8.50
C ASN A 106 26.55 -22.56 -8.32
N GLY A 107 27.41 -21.55 -8.28
CA GLY A 107 27.03 -20.15 -8.12
C GLY A 107 26.95 -19.66 -6.68
N SER A 108 27.23 -20.49 -5.68
CA SER A 108 27.39 -20.04 -4.29
C SER A 108 28.69 -19.26 -4.12
N LEU A 109 28.57 -17.96 -3.78
CA LEU A 109 29.71 -17.11 -3.45
C LEU A 109 30.52 -17.65 -2.28
N ASP A 110 29.88 -18.24 -1.27
CA ASP A 110 30.55 -18.78 -0.08
C ASP A 110 31.44 -19.97 -0.42
N ILE A 111 30.91 -20.94 -1.18
CA ILE A 111 31.68 -22.11 -1.65
C ILE A 111 32.88 -21.64 -2.47
N PHE A 112 32.65 -20.71 -3.40
CA PHE A 112 33.71 -20.13 -4.21
C PHE A 112 34.78 -19.46 -3.32
N THR A 113 34.38 -18.63 -2.36
CA THR A 113 35.27 -17.89 -1.46
C THR A 113 36.12 -18.83 -0.61
N ILE A 114 35.54 -19.93 -0.11
CA ILE A 114 36.27 -20.94 0.68
C ILE A 114 37.36 -21.62 -0.14
N LEU A 115 37.03 -22.03 -1.37
CA LEU A 115 37.99 -22.71 -2.26
C LEU A 115 39.04 -21.73 -2.81
N PHE A 116 38.62 -20.53 -3.18
CA PHE A 116 39.50 -19.49 -3.70
C PHE A 116 40.56 -19.05 -2.67
N ASN A 117 40.16 -18.88 -1.41
CA ASN A 117 41.06 -18.50 -0.31
C ASN A 117 41.75 -19.70 0.37
N GLN A 118 41.64 -20.90 -0.19
CA GLN A 118 42.28 -22.08 0.37
C GLN A 118 43.81 -21.94 0.33
N SER A 119 44.47 -22.02 1.50
CA SER A 119 45.93 -22.09 1.62
C SER A 119 46.47 -23.50 1.88
N TYR A 120 45.63 -24.38 2.42
CA TYR A 120 45.91 -25.79 2.71
C TYR A 120 44.74 -26.66 2.22
N PRO A 121 44.96 -27.85 1.62
CA PRO A 121 46.26 -28.52 1.40
C PRO A 121 47.12 -27.89 0.30
N CYS A 122 46.52 -27.15 -0.62
CA CYS A 122 47.24 -26.37 -1.61
C CYS A 122 46.52 -25.05 -1.88
N SER A 123 47.27 -24.05 -2.35
CA SER A 123 46.68 -22.87 -2.98
C SER A 123 46.16 -23.28 -4.35
N LEU A 124 44.83 -23.39 -4.47
CA LEU A 124 44.16 -23.78 -5.72
C LEU A 124 44.34 -22.73 -6.81
N PHE A 125 44.63 -21.50 -6.42
CA PHE A 125 44.84 -20.38 -7.32
C PHE A 125 46.11 -19.62 -6.94
N GLN A 126 47.17 -19.82 -7.72
CA GLN A 126 48.35 -18.97 -7.64
C GLN A 126 47.98 -17.59 -8.22
N ASN A 127 48.43 -16.50 -7.60
CA ASN A 127 48.20 -15.09 -7.98
C ASN A 127 48.82 -14.71 -9.35
N ASN A 128 48.58 -15.51 -10.39
CA ASN A 128 48.90 -15.21 -11.76
C ASN A 128 47.73 -14.45 -12.37
N TYR A 129 47.97 -13.19 -12.72
CA TYR A 129 47.04 -12.29 -13.38
C TYR A 129 46.29 -12.93 -14.56
N THR A 130 46.98 -13.75 -15.37
CA THR A 130 46.38 -14.43 -16.53
C THR A 130 45.25 -15.39 -16.13
N ASN A 131 45.42 -16.09 -15.00
CA ASN A 131 44.41 -17.02 -14.51
C ASN A 131 43.19 -16.24 -13.99
N ILE A 132 43.41 -15.12 -13.29
CA ILE A 132 42.32 -14.27 -12.77
C ILE A 132 41.46 -13.73 -13.90
N VAL A 133 42.07 -13.26 -15.00
CA VAL A 133 41.32 -12.77 -16.17
C VAL A 133 40.51 -13.89 -16.83
N LYS A 134 41.08 -15.10 -16.96
CA LYS A 134 40.33 -16.28 -17.43
C LYS A 134 39.15 -16.60 -16.52
N LEU A 135 39.37 -16.51 -15.20
CA LEU A 135 38.34 -16.77 -14.20
C LEU A 135 37.19 -15.76 -14.30
N LEU A 136 37.50 -14.46 -14.39
CA LEU A 136 36.52 -13.40 -14.59
C LEU A 136 35.67 -13.65 -15.84
N ASN A 137 36.31 -13.99 -16.97
CA ASN A 137 35.60 -14.30 -18.20
C ASN A 137 34.65 -15.50 -18.02
N THR A 138 35.10 -16.58 -17.37
CA THR A 138 34.24 -17.74 -17.12
C THR A 138 33.07 -17.39 -16.20
N VAL A 139 33.30 -16.63 -15.14
CA VAL A 139 32.25 -16.18 -14.20
C VAL A 139 31.22 -15.31 -14.92
N TRP A 140 31.68 -14.41 -15.78
CA TRP A 140 30.83 -13.54 -16.60
C TRP A 140 29.97 -14.34 -17.59
N GLN A 141 30.58 -15.24 -18.37
CA GLN A 141 29.90 -16.08 -19.35
C GLN A 141 28.85 -17.01 -18.73
N ARG A 142 29.02 -17.38 -17.46
CA ARG A 142 28.07 -18.21 -16.71
C ARG A 142 27.03 -17.39 -15.92
N SER A 143 27.02 -16.07 -16.09
CA SER A 143 26.08 -15.15 -15.42
C SER A 143 26.16 -15.22 -13.89
N LYS A 144 27.35 -15.45 -13.33
CA LYS A 144 27.58 -15.58 -11.87
C LYS A 144 28.10 -14.29 -11.27
N TYR A 145 27.31 -13.22 -11.37
CA TYR A 145 27.75 -11.84 -11.11
C TYR A 145 28.23 -11.58 -9.67
N GLU A 146 27.68 -12.25 -8.66
CA GLU A 146 28.16 -12.08 -7.28
C GLU A 146 29.63 -12.48 -7.12
N ILE A 147 30.02 -13.59 -7.75
CA ILE A 147 31.41 -14.05 -7.79
C ILE A 147 32.26 -13.08 -8.62
N TYR A 148 31.70 -12.51 -9.70
CA TYR A 148 32.40 -11.56 -10.57
C TYR A 148 32.80 -10.31 -9.79
N PHE A 149 31.86 -9.70 -9.08
CA PHE A 149 32.12 -8.49 -8.31
C PHE A 149 32.95 -8.76 -7.06
N TYR A 150 32.85 -9.95 -6.45
CA TYR A 150 33.79 -10.37 -5.41
C TYR A 150 35.24 -10.34 -5.92
N LEU A 151 35.50 -10.97 -7.08
CA LEU A 151 36.83 -10.96 -7.69
C LEU A 151 37.28 -9.54 -8.05
N ILE A 152 36.39 -8.73 -8.62
CA ILE A 152 36.72 -7.33 -8.94
C ILE A 152 37.17 -6.58 -7.69
N ASN A 153 36.38 -6.66 -6.61
CA ASN A 153 36.65 -5.93 -5.38
C ASN A 153 37.95 -6.40 -4.71
N LEU A 154 38.24 -7.70 -4.76
CA LEU A 154 39.46 -8.27 -4.19
C LEU A 154 40.72 -7.73 -4.87
N PHE A 155 40.70 -7.56 -6.20
CA PHE A 155 41.86 -7.11 -6.98
C PHE A 155 41.92 -5.60 -7.21
N ASN A 156 40.84 -4.87 -6.85
CA ASN A 156 40.74 -3.43 -7.02
C ASN A 156 41.80 -2.62 -6.23
N GLY A 157 42.35 -3.20 -5.16
CA GLY A 157 43.37 -2.57 -4.30
C GLY A 157 44.82 -2.90 -4.67
N THR A 158 45.07 -3.64 -5.76
CA THR A 158 46.44 -4.04 -6.14
C THR A 158 47.18 -2.95 -6.92
N THR A 159 48.51 -3.01 -6.92
CA THR A 159 49.38 -2.03 -7.61
C THR A 159 49.15 -1.94 -9.12
N ASP A 160 48.51 -2.94 -9.73
CA ASP A 160 48.12 -2.98 -11.16
C ASP A 160 46.58 -2.87 -11.35
N SER A 161 45.92 -2.18 -10.43
CA SER A 161 44.45 -2.05 -10.42
C SER A 161 43.88 -1.44 -11.70
N PHE A 162 44.60 -0.54 -12.38
CA PHE A 162 44.11 0.09 -13.61
C PHE A 162 44.01 -0.90 -14.77
N GLY A 163 45.07 -1.68 -15.04
CA GLY A 163 45.06 -2.68 -16.11
C GLY A 163 44.03 -3.79 -15.85
N PHE A 164 43.86 -4.17 -14.59
CA PHE A 164 42.81 -5.09 -14.18
C PHE A 164 41.40 -4.54 -14.41
N ARG A 165 41.12 -3.29 -13.99
CA ARG A 165 39.82 -2.63 -14.20
C ARG A 165 39.46 -2.56 -15.68
N GLN A 166 40.40 -2.15 -16.52
CA GLN A 166 40.15 -2.05 -17.95
C GLN A 166 39.81 -3.41 -18.55
N LYS A 167 40.55 -4.48 -18.23
CA LYS A 167 40.20 -5.82 -18.73
C LYS A 167 38.87 -6.35 -18.19
N ALA A 168 38.52 -6.04 -16.95
CA ALA A 168 37.21 -6.38 -16.40
C ALA A 168 36.07 -5.63 -17.10
N ILE A 169 36.33 -4.41 -17.56
CA ILE A 169 35.42 -3.65 -18.44
C ILE A 169 35.43 -4.27 -19.84
N ASP A 170 36.57 -4.62 -20.43
CA ASP A 170 36.63 -5.17 -21.80
C ASP A 170 35.93 -6.54 -21.91
N LEU A 171 35.89 -7.31 -20.83
CA LEU A 171 35.14 -8.58 -20.74
C LEU A 171 33.63 -8.39 -20.59
N PHE A 172 33.20 -7.17 -20.25
CA PHE A 172 31.81 -6.81 -20.14
C PHE A 172 31.16 -6.83 -21.52
N ASN A 173 30.10 -7.61 -21.67
CA ASN A 173 29.28 -7.62 -22.87
C ASN A 173 27.81 -7.48 -22.47
N LEU A 174 27.21 -6.35 -22.86
CA LEU A 174 25.81 -6.00 -22.60
C LEU A 174 24.82 -7.07 -23.07
N GLU A 175 25.14 -7.81 -24.13
CA GLU A 175 24.25 -8.86 -24.65
C GLU A 175 23.99 -9.99 -23.64
N ASN A 176 24.95 -10.30 -22.77
CA ASN A 176 24.78 -11.34 -21.76
C ASN A 176 23.83 -10.90 -20.64
N ILE A 177 23.84 -9.61 -20.30
CA ILE A 177 22.94 -9.03 -19.30
C ILE A 177 21.50 -8.94 -19.83
N LYS A 178 21.33 -8.56 -21.10
CA LYS A 178 20.02 -8.44 -21.76
C LYS A 178 19.19 -9.73 -21.72
N LYS A 179 19.85 -10.91 -21.68
CA LYS A 179 19.16 -12.21 -21.68
C LYS A 179 18.45 -12.54 -20.38
N HIS A 180 18.80 -11.89 -19.27
CA HIS A 180 18.34 -12.29 -17.95
C HIS A 180 18.10 -11.06 -17.07
N PRO A 181 16.85 -10.56 -16.95
CA PRO A 181 16.56 -9.32 -16.24
C PRO A 181 17.04 -9.27 -14.78
N ASN A 182 16.98 -10.39 -14.06
CA ASN A 182 17.52 -10.50 -12.68
C ASN A 182 19.02 -10.21 -12.60
N SER A 183 19.77 -10.40 -13.69
CA SER A 183 21.20 -10.07 -13.78
C SER A 183 21.46 -8.59 -13.65
N ILE A 184 20.57 -7.76 -14.19
CA ILE A 184 20.70 -6.29 -14.14
C ILE A 184 20.67 -5.85 -12.68
N ARG A 185 19.73 -6.37 -11.89
CA ARG A 185 19.62 -6.08 -10.46
C ARG A 185 20.90 -6.46 -9.71
N THR A 186 21.38 -7.70 -9.87
CA THR A 186 22.59 -8.15 -9.20
C THR A 186 23.81 -7.31 -9.59
N VAL A 187 23.92 -6.91 -10.86
CA VAL A 187 24.97 -6.00 -11.33
C VAL A 187 24.87 -4.65 -10.64
N LEU A 188 23.68 -4.05 -10.59
CA LEU A 188 23.48 -2.76 -9.94
C LEU A 188 23.77 -2.75 -8.44
N ASP A 189 23.38 -3.81 -7.73
CA ASP A 189 23.53 -3.88 -6.28
C ASP A 189 24.97 -4.15 -5.84
N ARG A 190 25.76 -4.82 -6.68
CA ARG A 190 27.09 -5.33 -6.31
C ARG A 190 28.24 -4.66 -7.05
N ALA A 191 27.99 -4.03 -8.19
CA ALA A 191 29.04 -3.37 -8.96
C ALA A 191 29.60 -2.16 -8.21
N PRO A 192 30.92 -1.99 -8.18
CA PRO A 192 31.52 -0.80 -7.60
C PRO A 192 31.15 0.44 -8.44
N SER A 193 31.11 1.62 -7.79
CA SER A 193 30.65 2.87 -8.43
C SER A 193 31.37 3.20 -9.73
N TRP A 194 32.69 2.97 -9.81
CA TRP A 194 33.47 3.20 -11.04
C TRP A 194 33.07 2.26 -12.19
N PHE A 195 32.64 1.03 -11.87
CA PHE A 195 32.15 0.07 -12.86
C PHE A 195 30.76 0.49 -13.32
N LEU A 196 29.91 0.94 -12.39
CA LEU A 196 28.60 1.50 -12.72
C LEU A 196 28.73 2.74 -13.62
N SER A 197 29.64 3.68 -13.35
CA SER A 197 29.85 4.83 -14.23
C SER A 197 30.22 4.41 -15.65
N LYS A 198 31.12 3.43 -15.81
CA LYS A 198 31.52 2.94 -17.13
C LYS A 198 30.39 2.16 -17.82
N LEU A 199 29.70 1.32 -17.06
CA LEU A 199 28.46 0.68 -17.48
C LEU A 199 27.52 1.73 -18.06
N PHE A 200 27.26 2.81 -17.32
CA PHE A 200 26.35 3.87 -17.73
C PHE A 200 26.79 4.63 -19.00
N GLU A 201 28.09 4.87 -19.18
CA GLU A 201 28.62 5.43 -20.42
C GLU A 201 28.34 4.53 -21.63
N GLU A 202 28.53 3.22 -21.47
CA GLU A 202 28.30 2.22 -22.52
C GLU A 202 26.79 1.91 -22.68
N THR A 203 25.98 2.13 -21.65
CA THR A 203 24.51 1.97 -21.68
C THR A 203 23.78 3.15 -22.32
N LYS A 204 24.46 4.21 -22.78
CA LYS A 204 23.79 5.26 -23.59
C LYS A 204 23.11 4.71 -24.86
N GLY A 205 23.37 3.44 -25.23
CA GLY A 205 22.65 2.69 -26.27
C GLY A 205 21.84 1.47 -25.76
N LEU A 206 21.55 1.35 -24.46
CA LEU A 206 20.62 0.33 -23.97
C LEU A 206 19.18 0.79 -24.27
N PRO A 207 18.38 -0.01 -25.00
CA PRO A 207 16.98 0.33 -25.23
C PRO A 207 16.29 0.47 -23.88
N MET A 208 15.55 1.57 -23.68
CA MET A 208 14.84 1.82 -22.42
C MET A 208 13.91 0.65 -22.05
N GLU A 209 13.40 -0.01 -23.08
CA GLU A 209 12.67 -1.26 -23.04
C GLU A 209 13.37 -2.35 -22.20
N SER A 210 14.68 -2.56 -22.34
CA SER A 210 15.40 -3.60 -21.59
C SER A 210 15.46 -3.33 -20.08
N VAL A 211 15.45 -2.05 -19.68
CA VAL A 211 15.46 -1.63 -18.27
C VAL A 211 14.04 -1.72 -17.70
N VAL A 212 13.04 -1.29 -18.46
CA VAL A 212 11.61 -1.37 -18.09
C VAL A 212 11.13 -2.82 -17.98
N LEU A 213 11.58 -3.70 -18.88
CA LEU A 213 11.27 -5.13 -18.87
C LEU A 213 11.91 -5.90 -17.70
N THR A 214 12.75 -5.26 -16.88
CA THR A 214 13.15 -5.87 -15.60
C THR A 214 12.01 -5.95 -14.61
N VAL A 215 10.99 -5.11 -14.80
CA VAL A 215 9.82 -5.02 -13.94
C VAL A 215 10.17 -4.69 -12.47
N ASP A 216 11.40 -4.24 -12.23
CA ASP A 216 11.97 -3.97 -10.93
C ASP A 216 12.05 -2.45 -10.73
N LEU A 217 11.17 -1.93 -9.88
CA LEU A 217 11.04 -0.51 -9.63
C LEU A 217 12.34 0.12 -9.11
N GLU A 218 13.09 -0.61 -8.29
CA GLU A 218 14.34 -0.13 -7.69
C GLU A 218 15.44 0.01 -8.75
N VAL A 219 15.54 -0.98 -9.65
CA VAL A 219 16.44 -0.94 -10.80
C VAL A 219 16.15 0.27 -11.68
N ILE A 220 14.87 0.52 -11.97
CA ILE A 220 14.42 1.63 -12.80
C ILE A 220 14.72 2.95 -12.09
N GLN A 221 14.37 3.10 -10.82
CA GLN A 221 14.70 4.27 -10.02
C GLN A 221 16.19 4.63 -10.02
N ARG A 222 17.07 3.62 -10.06
CA ARG A 222 18.52 3.83 -10.11
C ARG A 222 19.03 4.16 -11.51
N PHE A 223 18.47 3.58 -12.57
CA PHE A 223 18.87 3.86 -13.96
C PHE A 223 18.31 5.19 -14.49
N MET A 224 17.10 5.57 -14.08
CA MET A 224 16.35 6.66 -14.71
C MET A 224 16.99 8.06 -14.57
N PRO A 225 17.57 8.46 -13.42
CA PRO A 225 18.24 9.76 -13.30
C PRO A 225 19.47 9.89 -14.21
N ILE A 226 20.05 8.77 -14.61
CA ILE A 226 21.33 8.68 -15.32
C ILE A 226 21.13 8.63 -16.83
N LEU A 227 19.97 8.12 -17.28
CA LEU A 227 19.65 8.01 -18.70
C LEU A 227 19.47 9.34 -19.42
N GLU A 228 19.65 10.50 -18.74
CA GLU A 228 19.45 11.87 -19.28
C GLU A 228 18.38 11.83 -20.37
N VAL A 229 17.17 11.40 -19.98
CA VAL A 229 16.09 11.18 -20.95
C VAL A 229 15.72 12.55 -21.48
N ASP A 230 16.36 12.94 -22.56
CA ASP A 230 15.91 14.04 -23.39
C ASP A 230 14.45 13.75 -23.67
N LYS A 231 13.59 14.72 -23.34
CA LYS A 231 12.11 14.65 -23.44
C LYS A 231 11.59 14.24 -24.84
N TYR A 232 12.49 14.03 -25.80
CA TYR A 232 12.28 13.71 -27.20
C TYR A 232 12.28 12.20 -27.53
N HIS A 233 12.70 11.30 -26.64
CA HIS A 233 12.76 9.86 -26.93
C HIS A 233 11.48 9.06 -26.61
N PHE A 234 10.31 9.69 -26.69
CA PHE A 234 9.01 9.03 -26.50
C PHE A 234 8.72 7.93 -27.54
N THR A 235 9.45 7.90 -28.66
CA THR A 235 9.26 6.95 -29.77
C THR A 235 9.48 5.49 -29.35
N GLU A 236 10.35 5.23 -28.38
CA GLU A 236 10.64 3.86 -27.93
C GLU A 236 9.57 3.29 -26.99
N PHE A 237 8.71 4.11 -26.38
CA PHE A 237 7.62 3.64 -25.51
C PHE A 237 6.49 2.91 -26.25
N SER A 238 6.43 3.06 -27.58
CA SER A 238 5.51 2.29 -28.45
C SER A 238 5.72 0.78 -28.33
N SER A 239 6.97 0.34 -28.10
CA SER A 239 7.33 -1.07 -27.85
C SER A 239 6.83 -1.60 -26.49
N ILE A 240 6.70 -0.75 -25.48
CA ILE A 240 6.18 -1.11 -24.15
C ILE A 240 4.68 -1.39 -24.24
N GLY A 241 3.94 -0.62 -25.04
CA GLY A 241 2.54 -0.92 -25.38
C GLY A 241 2.40 -2.27 -26.08
N TYR A 242 3.34 -2.63 -26.97
CA TYR A 242 3.42 -3.94 -27.60
C TYR A 242 3.70 -5.07 -26.60
N HIS A 243 4.60 -4.87 -25.63
CA HIS A 243 4.87 -5.85 -24.59
C HIS A 243 3.71 -6.04 -23.61
N LEU A 244 3.04 -4.95 -23.19
CA LEU A 244 1.80 -5.02 -22.40
C LEU A 244 0.72 -5.86 -23.09
N PHE A 245 0.67 -5.86 -24.42
CA PHE A 245 -0.29 -6.60 -25.22
C PHE A 245 0.08 -8.09 -25.38
N ASN A 246 1.37 -8.41 -25.47
CA ASN A 246 1.88 -9.79 -25.60
C ASN A 246 1.93 -10.58 -24.28
N ILE A 247 1.77 -9.90 -23.14
CA ILE A 247 1.69 -10.57 -21.86
C ILE A 247 0.29 -11.21 -21.73
N GLU A 248 0.20 -12.54 -21.87
CA GLU A 248 -1.06 -13.29 -21.72
C GLU A 248 -1.77 -13.03 -20.38
N LYS A 249 -0.99 -12.69 -19.33
CA LYS A 249 -1.44 -12.38 -17.95
C LYS A 249 -0.87 -11.05 -17.47
N VAL A 250 -1.70 -10.01 -17.34
CA VAL A 250 -1.34 -8.68 -16.79
C VAL A 250 -0.26 -8.77 -15.71
N ASP A 251 0.96 -8.34 -16.03
CA ASP A 251 2.06 -8.25 -15.07
C ASP A 251 1.89 -6.96 -14.28
N TYR A 252 1.41 -7.08 -13.04
CA TYR A 252 1.16 -5.96 -12.13
C TYR A 252 2.40 -5.13 -11.85
N ASN A 253 3.58 -5.78 -11.83
CA ASN A 253 4.81 -5.05 -11.60
C ASN A 253 5.11 -4.14 -12.80
N LEU A 254 4.77 -4.57 -14.03
CA LEU A 254 4.98 -3.75 -15.23
C LEU A 254 4.05 -2.54 -15.24
N ILE A 255 2.81 -2.71 -14.77
CA ILE A 255 1.87 -1.61 -14.57
C ILE A 255 2.43 -0.59 -13.57
N HIS A 256 2.93 -1.04 -12.42
CA HIS A 256 3.51 -0.15 -11.41
C HIS A 256 4.75 0.57 -11.93
N VAL A 257 5.57 -0.11 -12.73
CA VAL A 257 6.73 0.49 -13.39
C VAL A 257 6.32 1.58 -14.37
N ILE A 258 5.32 1.32 -15.21
CA ILE A 258 4.81 2.31 -16.18
C ILE A 258 4.20 3.49 -15.44
N GLN A 259 3.40 3.23 -14.40
CA GLN A 259 2.82 4.25 -13.56
C GLN A 259 3.91 5.10 -12.89
N TYR A 260 4.98 4.49 -12.39
CA TYR A 260 6.11 5.20 -11.80
C TYR A 260 6.81 6.10 -12.81
N VAL A 261 7.09 5.61 -14.02
CA VAL A 261 7.71 6.42 -15.08
C VAL A 261 6.80 7.58 -15.47
N MET A 262 5.50 7.33 -15.67
CA MET A 262 4.50 8.34 -16.03
C MET A 262 4.31 9.41 -14.94
N VAL A 263 4.25 9.02 -13.67
CA VAL A 263 4.09 9.94 -12.54
C VAL A 263 5.34 10.79 -12.35
N ASN A 264 6.52 10.17 -12.26
CA ASN A 264 7.71 10.88 -11.80
C ASN A 264 8.40 11.70 -12.89
N PHE A 265 8.28 11.30 -14.16
CA PHE A 265 8.94 12.00 -15.26
C PHE A 265 8.00 12.89 -16.06
N TYR A 266 6.70 12.59 -16.02
CA TYR A 266 5.71 13.29 -16.84
C TYR A 266 4.55 13.88 -16.03
N SER A 267 4.54 13.71 -14.69
CA SER A 267 3.49 14.23 -13.79
C SER A 267 2.09 13.71 -14.10
N ILE A 268 1.99 12.50 -14.68
CA ILE A 268 0.71 11.87 -15.04
C ILE A 268 0.29 10.90 -13.94
N HIS A 269 -0.74 11.27 -13.16
CA HIS A 269 -1.33 10.43 -12.12
C HIS A 269 -2.54 9.66 -12.66
N LEU A 270 -2.34 8.41 -13.06
CA LEU A 270 -3.41 7.51 -13.52
C LEU A 270 -3.49 6.26 -12.63
N ASP A 271 -4.72 5.80 -12.36
CA ASP A 271 -5.00 4.46 -11.84
C ASP A 271 -4.98 3.48 -13.02
N PHE A 272 -3.77 3.11 -13.45
CA PHE A 272 -3.55 2.27 -14.61
C PHE A 272 -4.06 0.84 -14.42
N GLU A 273 -4.21 0.37 -13.17
CA GLU A 273 -4.55 -1.02 -12.89
C GLU A 273 -6.00 -1.33 -13.30
N ASP A 274 -6.94 -0.45 -12.94
CA ASP A 274 -8.35 -0.59 -13.31
C ASP A 274 -8.56 -0.35 -14.82
N LEU A 275 -7.87 0.64 -15.39
CA LEU A 275 -7.96 0.97 -16.81
C LEU A 275 -7.41 -0.16 -17.69
N ALA A 276 -6.22 -0.69 -17.38
CA ALA A 276 -5.60 -1.77 -18.13
C ALA A 276 -6.43 -3.06 -18.06
N LYS A 277 -6.97 -3.42 -16.88
CA LYS A 277 -7.87 -4.57 -16.72
C LYS A 277 -9.11 -4.46 -17.59
N LYS A 278 -9.76 -3.28 -17.61
CA LYS A 278 -10.97 -3.03 -18.39
C LYS A 278 -10.71 -3.07 -19.90
N VAL A 279 -9.62 -2.43 -20.35
CA VAL A 279 -9.23 -2.37 -21.76
C VAL A 279 -8.82 -3.75 -22.28
N ILE A 280 -7.97 -4.48 -21.56
CA ILE A 280 -7.48 -5.82 -21.97
C ILE A 280 -8.63 -6.84 -22.02
N THR A 281 -9.51 -6.86 -21.00
CA THR A 281 -10.63 -7.81 -20.95
C THR A 281 -11.59 -7.62 -22.12
N LYS A 282 -11.88 -6.35 -22.46
CA LYS A 282 -12.79 -6.01 -23.54
C LYS A 282 -12.15 -6.16 -24.93
N LEU A 283 -10.85 -5.88 -25.07
CA LEU A 283 -10.08 -6.17 -26.28
C LEU A 283 -10.03 -7.67 -26.59
N LYS A 284 -9.79 -8.52 -25.57
CA LYS A 284 -9.84 -9.98 -25.73
C LYS A 284 -11.22 -10.46 -26.17
N ALA A 285 -12.29 -9.87 -25.65
CA ALA A 285 -13.65 -10.17 -26.09
C ALA A 285 -13.92 -9.73 -27.55
N ALA A 286 -13.43 -8.55 -27.95
CA ALA A 286 -13.58 -8.03 -29.31
C ALA A 286 -12.77 -8.81 -30.35
N CYS A 287 -11.54 -9.22 -30.02
CA CYS A 287 -10.73 -10.08 -30.90
C CYS A 287 -11.44 -11.42 -31.13
N LYS A 288 -12.03 -11.98 -30.08
CA LYS A 288 -12.83 -13.21 -30.16
C LYS A 288 -14.09 -13.05 -31.01
N SER A 289 -14.72 -11.88 -31.03
CA SER A 289 -15.90 -11.63 -31.86
C SER A 289 -15.59 -11.36 -33.34
N LEU A 290 -14.39 -10.85 -33.62
CA LEU A 290 -13.94 -10.51 -34.98
C LEU A 290 -13.12 -11.62 -35.65
N ASP A 291 -12.93 -12.75 -34.95
CA ASP A 291 -12.09 -13.88 -35.37
C ASP A 291 -10.64 -13.48 -35.71
N ILE A 292 -10.19 -12.34 -35.18
CA ILE A 292 -8.82 -11.84 -35.34
C ILE A 292 -7.96 -12.59 -34.34
N GLN A 293 -7.03 -13.40 -34.84
CA GLN A 293 -6.07 -14.05 -33.96
C GLN A 293 -5.17 -12.98 -33.33
N PRO A 294 -4.90 -13.03 -32.01
CA PRO A 294 -4.04 -12.06 -31.33
C PRO A 294 -2.66 -11.87 -31.99
N SER A 295 -2.18 -12.89 -32.72
CA SER A 295 -0.94 -12.88 -33.49
C SER A 295 -0.96 -12.03 -34.76
N GLU A 296 -2.14 -11.65 -35.29
CA GLU A 296 -2.29 -10.83 -36.50
C GLU A 296 -2.26 -9.32 -36.23
N PHE A 297 -2.38 -8.94 -34.96
CA PHE A 297 -2.40 -7.54 -34.51
C PHE A 297 -1.16 -6.71 -34.91
N PRO A 298 0.08 -7.25 -34.88
CA PRO A 298 1.28 -6.52 -35.28
C PRO A 298 1.28 -6.09 -36.76
N TYR A 299 0.60 -6.83 -37.63
CA TYR A 299 0.48 -6.52 -39.05
C TYR A 299 -0.40 -5.27 -39.31
N TYR A 300 -1.39 -5.01 -38.45
CA TYR A 300 -2.25 -3.84 -38.56
C TYR A 300 -1.62 -2.58 -37.95
N LEU A 301 -0.89 -2.72 -36.84
CA LEU A 301 -0.16 -1.63 -36.19
C LEU A 301 1.04 -1.10 -36.99
N SER A 302 1.74 -1.98 -37.72
CA SER A 302 2.94 -1.62 -38.49
C SER A 302 2.66 -0.83 -39.78
N LYS A 303 1.40 -0.68 -40.20
CA LYS A 303 1.02 0.10 -41.39
C LYS A 303 0.82 1.60 -41.15
N ILE A 304 1.03 2.07 -39.92
CA ILE A 304 0.65 3.41 -39.48
C ILE A 304 1.91 4.14 -39.00
N ASN A 305 2.41 5.13 -39.77
CA ASN A 305 3.72 5.78 -39.54
C ASN A 305 3.64 7.31 -39.31
N SER A 306 4.20 7.70 -38.15
CA SER A 306 4.96 8.93 -37.80
C SER A 306 4.43 10.34 -38.13
N LEU A 307 3.49 10.82 -37.30
CA LEU A 307 3.48 12.15 -36.63
C LEU A 307 2.34 12.26 -35.59
N GLU A 308 1.66 11.15 -35.34
CA GLU A 308 0.30 11.07 -34.81
C GLU A 308 0.26 10.29 -33.48
N SER A 309 1.31 10.15 -32.67
CA SER A 309 1.31 9.15 -31.58
C SER A 309 0.25 9.38 -30.48
N ASN A 310 -0.08 10.62 -30.12
CA ASN A 310 -1.21 10.92 -29.23
C ASN A 310 -2.55 10.90 -29.99
N PHE A 311 -2.57 11.38 -31.24
CA PHE A 311 -3.74 11.38 -32.10
C PHE A 311 -4.22 9.95 -32.40
N LEU A 312 -3.33 9.05 -32.78
CA LEU A 312 -3.54 7.63 -33.06
C LEU A 312 -3.82 6.82 -31.82
N LEU A 313 -3.25 7.13 -30.65
CA LEU A 313 -3.63 6.43 -29.42
C LEU A 313 -5.10 6.74 -29.11
N ILE A 314 -5.49 8.01 -29.21
CA ILE A 314 -6.87 8.46 -29.03
C ILE A 314 -7.77 7.92 -30.15
N GLU A 315 -7.32 7.92 -31.41
CA GLU A 315 -8.05 7.41 -32.56
C GLU A 315 -8.24 5.89 -32.46
N SER A 316 -7.20 5.17 -32.08
CA SER A 316 -7.25 3.72 -31.87
C SER A 316 -8.18 3.38 -30.71
N ILE A 317 -8.10 4.11 -29.59
CA ILE A 317 -9.01 3.93 -28.45
C ILE A 317 -10.45 4.24 -28.87
N ILE A 318 -10.72 5.37 -29.55
CA ILE A 318 -12.06 5.78 -29.98
C ILE A 318 -12.62 4.83 -31.05
N TYR A 319 -11.80 4.42 -32.02
CA TYR A 319 -12.17 3.46 -33.06
C TYR A 319 -12.48 2.10 -32.45
N LEU A 320 -11.63 1.59 -31.56
CA LEU A 320 -11.85 0.33 -30.85
C LEU A 320 -13.10 0.39 -29.95
N LEU A 321 -13.42 1.54 -29.35
CA LEU A 321 -14.63 1.75 -28.55
C LEU A 321 -15.90 1.89 -29.40
N ARG A 322 -15.81 2.48 -30.60
CA ARG A 322 -16.91 2.57 -31.58
C ARG A 322 -17.27 1.20 -32.15
N VAL A 323 -16.26 0.42 -32.56
CA VAL A 323 -16.46 -0.91 -33.18
C VAL A 323 -17.05 -1.93 -32.20
N SER A 324 -16.90 -1.69 -30.88
CA SER A 324 -17.30 -2.63 -29.83
C SER A 324 -18.61 -2.28 -29.12
N ASN A 325 -19.34 -1.22 -29.54
CA ASN A 325 -20.53 -0.70 -28.83
C ASN A 325 -20.27 -0.44 -27.32
N LEU A 326 -19.05 -0.06 -26.96
CA LEU A 326 -18.61 0.06 -25.55
C LEU A 326 -18.67 1.48 -24.98
N PHE A 327 -19.31 2.42 -25.68
CA PHE A 327 -19.33 3.84 -25.31
C PHE A 327 -20.03 4.11 -23.97
N ASP A 328 -21.11 3.38 -23.65
CA ASP A 328 -22.04 3.70 -22.55
C ASP A 328 -21.50 3.54 -21.11
N GLY A 329 -20.20 3.27 -20.91
CA GLY A 329 -19.62 3.15 -19.56
C GLY A 329 -18.15 3.56 -19.42
N LEU A 330 -17.44 3.80 -20.53
CA LEU A 330 -16.08 4.38 -20.53
C LEU A 330 -16.10 5.91 -20.63
N GLU A 331 -17.29 6.46 -20.87
CA GLU A 331 -17.56 7.85 -21.18
C GLU A 331 -16.90 8.80 -20.18
N GLU A 332 -17.19 8.70 -18.87
CA GLU A 332 -16.70 9.70 -17.91
C GLU A 332 -15.17 9.73 -17.78
N SER A 333 -14.51 8.56 -17.83
CA SER A 333 -13.05 8.47 -17.75
C SER A 333 -12.34 8.98 -19.01
N LEU A 334 -12.88 8.67 -20.19
CA LEU A 334 -12.38 9.12 -21.47
C LEU A 334 -12.62 10.63 -21.63
N LEU A 335 -13.81 11.10 -21.27
CA LEU A 335 -14.18 12.52 -21.27
C LEU A 335 -13.27 13.32 -20.33
N LYS A 336 -12.95 12.79 -19.15
CA LYS A 336 -11.98 13.42 -18.24
C LYS A 336 -10.60 13.53 -18.89
N HIS A 337 -10.15 12.51 -19.62
CA HIS A 337 -8.86 12.52 -20.31
C HIS A 337 -8.81 13.49 -21.50
N LEU A 338 -9.84 13.48 -22.35
CA LEU A 338 -10.03 14.46 -23.41
C LEU A 338 -10.10 15.89 -22.85
N GLY A 339 -10.73 16.06 -21.68
CA GLY A 339 -10.72 17.31 -20.92
C GLY A 339 -9.32 17.75 -20.50
N LEU A 340 -8.49 16.83 -19.97
CA LEU A 340 -7.10 17.12 -19.62
C LEU A 340 -6.26 17.50 -20.85
N ILE A 341 -6.50 16.88 -22.00
CA ILE A 341 -5.84 17.23 -23.26
C ILE A 341 -6.19 18.66 -23.67
N LEU A 342 -7.48 19.02 -23.65
CA LEU A 342 -7.93 20.39 -23.90
C LEU A 342 -7.35 21.40 -22.89
N GLN A 343 -7.08 21.00 -21.65
CA GLN A 343 -6.43 21.86 -20.67
C GLN A 343 -4.93 22.01 -20.93
N SER A 344 -4.27 20.96 -21.45
CA SER A 344 -2.83 20.93 -21.67
C SER A 344 -2.37 21.77 -22.87
N ASP A 345 -3.23 21.96 -23.87
CA ASP A 345 -2.96 22.82 -25.03
C ASP A 345 -4.12 23.79 -25.27
N PRO A 346 -4.12 24.96 -24.60
CA PRO A 346 -5.20 25.94 -24.68
C PRO A 346 -5.29 26.68 -26.04
N TYR A 347 -4.38 26.41 -26.99
CA TYR A 347 -4.27 27.16 -28.25
C TYR A 347 -4.72 26.38 -29.48
N SER A 348 -4.88 25.05 -29.40
CA SER A 348 -5.20 24.24 -30.56
C SER A 348 -6.72 24.00 -30.69
N SER A 349 -7.38 24.89 -31.44
CA SER A 349 -8.78 24.71 -31.87
C SER A 349 -8.99 23.47 -32.74
N LEU A 350 -7.91 22.90 -33.31
CA LEU A 350 -7.92 21.67 -34.09
C LEU A 350 -8.40 20.46 -33.27
N TYR A 351 -8.12 20.43 -31.96
CA TYR A 351 -8.61 19.35 -31.10
C TYR A 351 -10.13 19.32 -31.01
N VAL A 352 -10.80 20.47 -31.01
CA VAL A 352 -12.27 20.53 -30.98
C VAL A 352 -12.84 19.90 -32.24
N SER A 353 -12.36 20.32 -33.41
CA SER A 353 -12.77 19.73 -34.70
C SER A 353 -12.57 18.22 -34.72
N TYR A 354 -11.42 17.75 -34.26
CA TYR A 354 -11.12 16.32 -34.22
C TYR A 354 -12.04 15.55 -33.26
N ILE A 355 -12.25 16.06 -32.04
CA ILE A 355 -13.18 15.45 -31.07
C ILE A 355 -14.60 15.42 -31.64
N THR A 356 -15.05 16.47 -32.32
CA THR A 356 -16.37 16.52 -32.98
C THR A 356 -16.55 15.45 -34.06
N HIS A 357 -15.48 15.03 -34.76
CA HIS A 357 -15.56 13.90 -35.69
C HIS A 357 -15.62 12.54 -34.97
N CYS A 358 -15.08 12.49 -33.76
CA CYS A 358 -14.89 11.27 -32.97
C CYS A 358 -16.07 10.93 -32.05
N ILE A 359 -16.78 11.93 -31.51
CA ILE A 359 -17.94 11.74 -30.62
C ILE A 359 -19.11 12.63 -31.07
N SER A 360 -20.28 12.50 -30.43
CA SER A 360 -21.44 13.33 -30.81
C SER A 360 -21.13 14.83 -30.62
N GLN A 361 -21.78 15.67 -31.41
CA GLN A 361 -21.58 17.11 -31.31
C GLN A 361 -22.01 17.66 -29.94
N SER A 362 -23.14 17.17 -29.39
CA SER A 362 -23.61 17.51 -28.05
C SER A 362 -22.57 17.16 -26.98
N TYR A 363 -21.99 15.94 -27.04
CA TYR A 363 -20.95 15.54 -26.09
C TYR A 363 -19.68 16.35 -26.22
N THR A 364 -19.25 16.65 -27.45
CA THR A 364 -18.09 17.50 -27.69
C THR A 364 -18.32 18.89 -27.09
N PHE A 365 -19.51 19.45 -27.30
CA PHE A 365 -19.87 20.76 -26.77
C PHE A 365 -19.86 20.78 -25.24
N ASN A 366 -20.52 19.81 -24.59
CA ASN A 366 -20.53 19.68 -23.15
C ASN A 366 -19.12 19.47 -22.56
N LEU A 367 -18.27 18.70 -23.24
CA LEU A 367 -16.87 18.48 -22.83
C LEU A 367 -16.04 19.77 -22.91
N VAL A 368 -16.21 20.54 -23.99
CA VAL A 368 -15.58 21.85 -24.15
C VAL A 368 -16.10 22.83 -23.09
N CYS A 369 -17.41 22.84 -22.82
CA CYS A 369 -18.00 23.63 -21.74
C CYS A 369 -17.40 23.25 -20.39
N ARG A 370 -17.16 21.96 -20.12
CA ARG A 370 -16.64 21.47 -18.83
C ARG A 370 -15.14 21.68 -18.62
N TYR A 371 -14.32 21.53 -19.66
CA TYR A 371 -12.85 21.49 -19.53
C TYR A 371 -12.09 22.44 -20.45
N GLY A 372 -12.75 22.99 -21.46
CA GLY A 372 -12.12 23.82 -22.49
C GLY A 372 -11.81 25.25 -22.05
N THR A 373 -11.22 26.00 -22.96
CA THR A 373 -11.02 27.46 -22.86
C THR A 373 -12.08 28.18 -23.68
N LEU A 374 -12.18 29.51 -23.54
CA LEU A 374 -13.07 30.32 -24.38
C LEU A 374 -12.77 30.14 -25.88
N LYS A 375 -11.50 29.93 -26.27
CA LYS A 375 -11.13 29.63 -27.66
C LYS A 375 -11.69 28.29 -28.13
N HIS A 376 -11.63 27.26 -27.28
CA HIS A 376 -12.23 25.97 -27.58
C HIS A 376 -13.76 26.08 -27.72
N LEU A 377 -14.40 26.85 -26.82
CA LEU A 377 -15.84 27.12 -26.92
C LEU A 377 -16.17 27.81 -28.25
N ASN A 378 -15.46 28.87 -28.62
CA ASN A 378 -15.67 29.58 -29.88
C ASN A 378 -15.48 28.66 -31.10
N ALA A 379 -14.51 27.76 -31.07
CA ALA A 379 -14.35 26.75 -32.11
C ALA A 379 -15.53 25.77 -32.15
N ALA A 380 -16.00 25.31 -30.99
CA ALA A 380 -17.15 24.41 -30.89
C ALA A 380 -18.44 25.07 -31.40
N LEU A 381 -18.67 26.35 -31.06
CA LEU A 381 -19.80 27.15 -31.55
C LEU A 381 -19.82 27.27 -33.09
N GLN A 382 -18.68 27.14 -33.77
CA GLN A 382 -18.58 27.15 -35.23
C GLN A 382 -18.81 25.78 -35.89
N LEU A 383 -18.69 24.70 -35.11
CA LEU A 383 -18.64 23.33 -35.62
C LEU A 383 -19.89 22.51 -35.28
N VAL A 384 -20.63 22.91 -34.25
CA VAL A 384 -21.79 22.18 -33.75
C VAL A 384 -23.09 22.82 -34.23
N ASP A 385 -24.06 21.97 -34.57
CA ASP A 385 -25.44 22.37 -34.79
C ASP A 385 -26.18 22.57 -33.46
N PHE A 386 -26.58 23.82 -33.18
CA PHE A 386 -27.20 24.22 -31.91
C PHE A 386 -28.54 23.56 -31.65
N ASP A 387 -29.26 23.16 -32.70
CA ASP A 387 -30.55 22.48 -32.54
C ASP A 387 -30.40 21.13 -31.81
N ASN A 388 -29.19 20.58 -31.76
CA ASN A 388 -28.86 19.33 -31.09
C ASN A 388 -28.17 19.49 -29.73
N ILE A 389 -27.88 20.73 -29.29
CA ILE A 389 -27.26 20.97 -27.99
C ILE A 389 -28.35 21.25 -26.96
N SER A 390 -28.38 20.47 -25.88
CA SER A 390 -29.19 20.77 -24.70
C SER A 390 -28.58 21.95 -23.93
N PRO A 391 -29.23 23.13 -23.89
CA PRO A 391 -28.68 24.29 -23.17
C PRO A 391 -28.48 24.00 -21.68
N ARG A 392 -29.34 23.13 -21.13
CA ARG A 392 -29.24 22.64 -19.75
C ARG A 392 -27.93 21.92 -19.49
N GLU A 393 -27.59 20.93 -20.31
CA GLU A 393 -26.38 20.12 -20.12
C GLU A 393 -25.10 20.95 -20.31
N ALA A 394 -25.14 21.91 -21.25
CA ALA A 394 -24.02 22.81 -21.49
C ALA A 394 -23.75 23.72 -20.29
N ILE A 395 -24.80 24.30 -19.69
CA ILE A 395 -24.69 25.12 -18.48
C ILE A 395 -24.24 24.28 -17.29
N GLU A 396 -24.85 23.11 -17.07
CA GLU A 396 -24.46 22.19 -15.99
C GLU A 396 -22.97 21.79 -16.11
N SER A 397 -22.49 21.58 -17.33
CA SER A 397 -21.08 21.31 -17.62
C SER A 397 -20.18 22.52 -17.36
N ALA A 398 -20.58 23.72 -17.78
CA ALA A 398 -19.80 24.95 -17.64
C ALA A 398 -19.60 25.39 -16.18
N ILE A 399 -20.55 25.10 -15.29
CA ILE A 399 -20.41 25.38 -13.84
C ILE A 399 -19.21 24.64 -13.23
N LEU A 400 -18.86 23.49 -13.78
CA LEU A 400 -17.73 22.69 -13.32
C LEU A 400 -16.39 23.21 -13.89
N ASN A 401 -16.42 24.05 -14.92
CA ASN A 401 -15.22 24.60 -15.55
C ASN A 401 -14.56 25.65 -14.66
N SER A 402 -13.22 25.65 -14.62
CA SER A 402 -12.44 26.67 -13.89
C SER A 402 -12.49 28.05 -14.55
N ASN A 403 -12.82 28.15 -15.83
CA ASN A 403 -12.87 29.41 -16.56
C ASN A 403 -14.28 30.00 -16.57
N THR A 404 -14.51 31.01 -15.73
CA THR A 404 -15.80 31.70 -15.57
C THR A 404 -16.27 32.45 -16.82
N THR A 405 -15.40 32.73 -17.78
CA THR A 405 -15.81 33.36 -19.04
C THR A 405 -16.68 32.44 -19.90
N ILE A 406 -16.49 31.11 -19.81
CA ILE A 406 -17.31 30.14 -20.55
C ILE A 406 -18.76 30.21 -20.08
N ILE A 407 -18.99 30.20 -18.77
CA ILE A 407 -20.35 30.28 -18.23
C ILE A 407 -21.00 31.64 -18.55
N GLN A 408 -20.23 32.74 -18.52
CA GLN A 408 -20.72 34.06 -18.94
C GLN A 408 -21.16 34.07 -20.42
N THR A 409 -20.33 33.51 -21.32
CA THR A 409 -20.66 33.42 -22.74
C THR A 409 -21.90 32.54 -22.98
N LEU A 410 -22.02 31.40 -22.30
CA LEU A 410 -23.22 30.57 -22.39
C LEU A 410 -24.45 31.27 -21.81
N ILE A 411 -24.27 32.09 -20.77
CA ILE A 411 -25.35 32.89 -20.19
C ILE A 411 -25.88 33.89 -21.23
N GLU A 412 -24.97 34.58 -21.92
CA GLU A 412 -25.31 35.52 -22.98
C GLU A 412 -25.94 34.83 -24.20
N LEU A 413 -25.54 33.59 -24.48
CA LEU A 413 -26.07 32.80 -25.58
C LEU A 413 -27.50 32.30 -25.32
N TYR A 414 -27.80 31.88 -24.08
CA TYR A 414 -29.07 31.23 -23.72
C TYR A 414 -29.97 32.10 -22.82
N GLN A 415 -29.88 33.43 -22.93
CA GLN A 415 -30.52 34.41 -22.03
C GLN A 415 -31.99 34.08 -21.66
N SER A 416 -32.80 33.63 -22.62
CA SER A 416 -34.22 33.32 -22.41
C SER A 416 -34.50 31.98 -21.71
N GLU A 417 -33.56 31.03 -21.73
CA GLU A 417 -33.79 29.67 -21.22
C GLU A 417 -33.15 29.41 -19.86
N ILE A 418 -32.14 30.19 -19.47
CA ILE A 418 -31.37 30.02 -18.24
C ILE A 418 -32.25 29.99 -16.98
N LEU A 419 -33.23 30.89 -16.89
CA LEU A 419 -34.16 30.93 -15.74
C LEU A 419 -34.94 29.62 -15.61
N LYS A 420 -35.38 29.06 -16.75
CA LYS A 420 -36.10 27.78 -16.81
C LYS A 420 -35.18 26.59 -16.50
N ILE A 421 -33.94 26.63 -16.95
CA ILE A 421 -32.94 25.58 -16.72
C ILE A 421 -32.58 25.50 -15.23
N VAL A 422 -32.32 26.65 -14.61
CA VAL A 422 -31.89 26.70 -13.21
C VAL A 422 -33.04 26.32 -12.27
N SER A 423 -34.26 26.80 -12.53
CA SER A 423 -35.45 26.44 -11.73
C SER A 423 -35.82 24.96 -11.80
N THR A 424 -35.44 24.25 -12.87
CA THR A 424 -35.80 22.83 -13.07
C THR A 424 -34.67 21.84 -12.79
N SER A 425 -33.43 22.30 -12.62
CA SER A 425 -32.28 21.41 -12.40
C SER A 425 -32.15 20.98 -10.94
N HIS A 426 -32.34 19.68 -10.68
CA HIS A 426 -32.17 19.09 -9.35
C HIS A 426 -30.68 18.81 -9.01
N SER A 427 -29.80 18.88 -10.01
CA SER A 427 -28.37 18.53 -9.94
C SER A 427 -27.45 19.75 -9.83
N PHE A 428 -28.01 20.96 -9.84
CA PHE A 428 -27.23 22.19 -9.78
C PHE A 428 -26.43 22.23 -8.48
N ARG A 429 -25.10 22.29 -8.53
CA ARG A 429 -24.28 22.43 -7.31
C ARG A 429 -23.74 23.84 -7.24
N ILE A 430 -24.13 24.55 -6.20
CA ILE A 430 -23.63 25.89 -5.95
C ILE A 430 -22.22 25.83 -5.33
N ASN A 431 -21.23 26.43 -6.00
CA ASN A 431 -19.84 26.61 -5.56
C ASN A 431 -19.31 28.02 -5.94
N GLU A 432 -18.07 28.38 -5.58
CA GLU A 432 -17.44 29.67 -5.98
C GLU A 432 -17.63 30.02 -7.45
N ARG A 433 -17.52 29.01 -8.32
CA ARG A 433 -17.54 29.19 -9.78
C ARG A 433 -18.93 29.51 -10.30
N SER A 434 -19.96 29.05 -9.58
CA SER A 434 -21.36 29.41 -9.85
C SER A 434 -21.75 30.80 -9.34
N MET A 435 -20.87 31.52 -8.62
CA MET A 435 -21.17 32.86 -8.11
C MET A 435 -21.59 33.83 -9.20
N TYR A 436 -20.91 33.82 -10.35
CA TYR A 436 -21.25 34.68 -11.48
C TYR A 436 -22.63 34.36 -12.06
N LEU A 437 -22.97 33.07 -12.14
CA LEU A 437 -24.28 32.64 -12.60
C LEU A 437 -25.35 33.06 -11.59
N ILE A 438 -25.11 32.88 -10.29
CA ILE A 438 -26.07 33.28 -9.25
C ILE A 438 -26.23 34.80 -9.18
N SER A 439 -25.14 35.57 -9.24
CA SER A 439 -25.22 37.02 -9.27
C SER A 439 -25.98 37.51 -10.50
N TYR A 440 -25.74 36.90 -11.66
CA TYR A 440 -26.48 37.19 -12.89
C TYR A 440 -27.97 36.84 -12.75
N LEU A 441 -28.29 35.65 -12.23
CA LEU A 441 -29.67 35.21 -12.01
C LEU A 441 -30.41 36.15 -11.05
N LEU A 442 -29.79 36.53 -9.94
CA LEU A 442 -30.36 37.46 -8.96
C LEU A 442 -30.47 38.89 -9.51
N GLU A 443 -29.58 39.32 -10.40
CA GLU A 443 -29.70 40.60 -11.11
C GLU A 443 -30.89 40.61 -12.06
N LYS A 444 -31.13 39.50 -12.77
CA LYS A 444 -32.24 39.37 -13.74
C LYS A 444 -33.58 39.10 -13.09
N ASP A 445 -33.60 38.28 -12.06
CA ASP A 445 -34.78 37.96 -11.27
C ASP A 445 -34.40 37.83 -9.78
N PRO A 446 -34.58 38.92 -9.00
CA PRO A 446 -34.34 38.89 -7.56
C PRO A 446 -35.20 37.86 -6.82
N PHE A 447 -36.25 37.33 -7.43
CA PHE A 447 -37.21 36.41 -6.81
C PHE A 447 -37.04 34.97 -7.28
N ILE A 448 -35.96 34.64 -7.99
CA ILE A 448 -35.74 33.29 -8.49
C ILE A 448 -35.66 32.25 -7.36
N GLU A 449 -36.53 31.23 -7.43
CA GLU A 449 -36.48 30.09 -6.51
C GLU A 449 -35.34 29.14 -6.93
N LEU A 450 -34.34 28.99 -6.08
CA LEU A 450 -33.26 28.02 -6.27
C LEU A 450 -33.71 26.64 -5.75
N PRO A 451 -33.52 25.54 -6.51
CA PRO A 451 -33.96 24.22 -6.08
C PRO A 451 -33.31 23.77 -4.75
N GLN A 452 -34.11 23.27 -3.82
CA GLN A 452 -33.68 22.86 -2.46
C GLN A 452 -32.54 21.84 -2.45
N SER A 453 -32.49 20.92 -3.43
CA SER A 453 -31.48 19.86 -3.51
C SER A 453 -30.09 20.34 -3.96
N SER A 454 -29.99 21.60 -4.37
CA SER A 454 -28.86 22.16 -5.11
C SER A 454 -27.85 22.92 -4.24
N LEU A 455 -28.25 23.28 -3.02
CA LEU A 455 -27.46 24.08 -2.09
C LEU A 455 -26.63 23.21 -1.14
N VAL A 456 -25.59 22.59 -1.69
CA VAL A 456 -24.45 22.12 -0.88
C VAL A 456 -23.50 23.31 -0.73
N ILE A 457 -23.80 24.22 0.19
CA ILE A 457 -22.97 25.39 0.48
C ILE A 457 -21.67 24.91 1.14
N LEU A 458 -20.62 24.71 0.35
CA LEU A 458 -19.27 24.41 0.84
C LEU A 458 -18.33 25.61 0.80
N ASP A 459 -18.81 26.76 0.29
CA ASP A 459 -17.94 27.90 0.01
C ASP A 459 -18.01 28.98 1.09
N LYS A 460 -16.82 29.36 1.57
CA LYS A 460 -16.60 30.41 2.57
C LYS A 460 -17.02 31.80 2.10
N SER A 461 -17.07 32.05 0.79
CA SER A 461 -17.37 33.36 0.20
C SER A 461 -18.86 33.57 -0.10
N LEU A 462 -19.54 32.50 -0.52
CA LEU A 462 -20.93 32.53 -0.96
C LEU A 462 -21.90 32.82 0.18
N LEU A 463 -21.76 32.14 1.33
CA LEU A 463 -22.73 32.31 2.40
C LEU A 463 -22.71 33.74 2.99
N PRO A 464 -21.55 34.36 3.30
CA PRO A 464 -21.52 35.77 3.67
C PRO A 464 -22.14 36.67 2.60
N TYR A 465 -21.91 36.40 1.31
CA TYR A 465 -22.51 37.17 0.23
C TYR A 465 -24.05 37.05 0.24
N LEU A 466 -24.58 35.82 0.28
CA LEU A 466 -26.03 35.55 0.33
C LEU A 466 -26.69 36.17 1.55
N VAL A 467 -26.04 36.12 2.71
CA VAL A 467 -26.50 36.73 3.97
C VAL A 467 -26.43 38.26 3.88
N SER A 468 -25.31 38.82 3.40
CA SER A 468 -25.09 40.28 3.29
C SER A 468 -26.06 40.99 2.34
N MET A 469 -26.62 40.25 1.37
CA MET A 469 -27.57 40.79 0.42
C MET A 469 -28.92 41.14 1.06
N ASN A 470 -29.18 40.74 2.33
CA ASN A 470 -30.25 41.17 3.25
C ASN A 470 -31.71 41.18 2.72
N VAL A 471 -31.94 40.81 1.46
CA VAL A 471 -33.21 40.99 0.74
C VAL A 471 -33.94 39.65 0.53
N LEU A 472 -33.28 38.51 0.78
CA LEU A 472 -33.83 37.18 0.50
C LEU A 472 -33.68 36.16 1.63
N VAL A 473 -33.11 36.57 2.77
CA VAL A 473 -32.76 35.71 3.91
C VAL A 473 -33.95 34.85 4.38
N PRO A 474 -35.18 35.35 4.59
CA PRO A 474 -36.27 34.49 5.04
C PRO A 474 -36.72 33.46 4.00
N ARG A 475 -36.78 33.81 2.70
CA ARG A 475 -37.37 32.94 1.65
C ARG A 475 -36.38 32.02 0.95
N ILE A 476 -35.10 32.38 0.88
CA ILE A 476 -34.04 31.47 0.43
C ILE A 476 -33.69 30.50 1.55
N LEU A 477 -33.73 30.92 2.82
CA LEU A 477 -33.37 30.06 3.95
C LEU A 477 -34.51 29.21 4.51
N GLU A 478 -35.78 29.63 4.46
CA GLU A 478 -36.94 28.78 4.82
C GLU A 478 -36.93 27.39 4.15
N PRO A 479 -36.61 27.27 2.84
CA PRO A 479 -36.50 25.98 2.18
C PRO A 479 -35.17 25.25 2.45
N LEU A 480 -34.17 25.91 3.05
CA LEU A 480 -32.88 25.32 3.37
C LEU A 480 -32.94 24.64 4.73
N ASN A 481 -32.53 23.37 4.79
CA ASN A 481 -32.33 22.67 6.05
C ASN A 481 -31.09 23.24 6.76
N LEU A 482 -31.25 24.41 7.39
CA LEU A 482 -30.19 25.14 8.09
C LEU A 482 -29.44 24.26 9.11
N PRO A 483 -30.13 23.38 9.89
CA PRO A 483 -29.45 22.38 10.71
C PRO A 483 -28.50 21.47 9.91
N ALA A 484 -28.91 20.99 8.73
CA ALA A 484 -28.05 20.17 7.87
C ALA A 484 -26.85 20.95 7.30
N ILE A 485 -27.02 22.23 6.98
CA ILE A 485 -25.92 23.11 6.55
C ILE A 485 -24.93 23.29 7.70
N ALA A 486 -25.42 23.60 8.91
CA ALA A 486 -24.58 23.76 10.09
C ALA A 486 -23.80 22.48 10.40
N LEU A 487 -24.44 21.31 10.36
CA LEU A 487 -23.77 20.01 10.54
C LEU A 487 -22.72 19.74 9.46
N THR A 488 -23.03 20.05 8.20
CA THR A 488 -22.10 19.85 7.08
C THR A 488 -20.91 20.80 7.20
N ALA A 489 -21.15 22.07 7.55
CA ALA A 489 -20.10 23.04 7.82
C ALA A 489 -19.22 22.59 8.99
N SER A 490 -19.83 22.02 10.04
CA SER A 490 -19.08 21.49 11.17
C SER A 490 -18.21 20.29 10.83
N ARG A 491 -18.74 19.35 10.04
CA ARG A 491 -17.98 18.19 9.55
C ARG A 491 -16.77 18.60 8.69
N ASN A 492 -16.87 19.73 7.99
CA ASN A 492 -15.82 20.25 7.11
C ASN A 492 -14.96 21.37 7.75
N GLY A 493 -15.17 21.71 9.03
CA GLY A 493 -14.35 22.70 9.73
C GLY A 493 -14.52 24.13 9.23
N LEU A 494 -15.69 24.47 8.68
CA LEU A 494 -15.97 25.79 8.14
C LEU A 494 -16.38 26.76 9.26
N THR A 495 -15.43 27.10 10.14
CA THR A 495 -15.65 27.92 11.35
C THR A 495 -16.35 29.25 11.05
N ASN A 496 -15.97 29.91 9.95
CA ASN A 496 -16.57 31.17 9.52
C ASN A 496 -18.05 31.04 9.12
N ILE A 497 -18.44 29.91 8.51
CA ILE A 497 -19.85 29.64 8.17
C ILE A 497 -20.64 29.38 9.45
N VAL A 498 -20.11 28.54 10.34
CA VAL A 498 -20.75 28.26 11.61
C VAL A 498 -20.91 29.54 12.44
N SER A 499 -19.86 30.38 12.52
CA SER A 499 -19.92 31.63 13.25
C SER A 499 -20.92 32.61 12.67
N LEU A 500 -20.98 32.72 11.34
CA LEU A 500 -21.96 33.56 10.66
C LEU A 500 -23.39 33.09 10.96
N LEU A 501 -23.65 31.77 10.83
CA LEU A 501 -24.97 31.21 11.14
C LEU A 501 -25.35 31.46 12.60
N MET A 502 -24.42 31.30 13.55
CA MET A 502 -24.67 31.51 14.98
C MET A 502 -24.95 32.98 15.34
N VAL A 503 -24.34 33.93 14.61
CA VAL A 503 -24.59 35.37 14.82
C VAL A 503 -25.92 35.80 14.19
N GLU A 504 -26.19 35.37 12.97
CA GLU A 504 -27.29 35.87 12.15
C GLU A 504 -28.60 35.10 12.41
N LEU A 505 -28.52 33.84 12.81
CA LEU A 505 -29.67 32.93 12.99
C LEU A 505 -29.55 32.12 14.30
N PRO A 506 -29.41 32.76 15.47
CA PRO A 506 -29.20 32.06 16.74
C PRO A 506 -30.32 31.06 17.09
N GLU A 507 -31.54 31.27 16.61
CA GLU A 507 -32.71 30.44 16.88
C GLU A 507 -32.64 29.00 16.35
N ILE A 508 -31.79 28.73 15.35
CA ILE A 508 -31.65 27.36 14.80
C ILE A 508 -30.82 26.45 15.72
N PHE A 509 -30.01 27.03 16.60
CA PHE A 509 -29.02 26.32 17.42
C PHE A 509 -29.64 25.72 18.68
N THR A 510 -30.41 24.65 18.49
CA THR A 510 -30.88 23.83 19.61
C THR A 510 -29.70 23.13 20.32
N PRO A 511 -29.80 22.85 21.63
CA PRO A 511 -28.94 21.93 22.37
C PRO A 511 -28.48 20.69 21.61
N THR A 512 -29.43 20.00 20.97
CA THR A 512 -29.17 18.77 20.22
C THR A 512 -28.33 19.05 18.97
N LEU A 513 -28.61 20.13 18.25
CA LEU A 513 -27.84 20.52 17.06
C LEU A 513 -26.41 20.89 17.44
N LEU A 514 -26.20 21.69 18.49
CA LEU A 514 -24.87 22.07 18.97
C LEU A 514 -24.04 20.84 19.38
N SER A 515 -24.65 19.90 20.11
CA SER A 515 -24.01 18.63 20.48
C SER A 515 -23.59 17.80 19.26
N GLN A 516 -24.44 17.73 18.24
CA GLN A 516 -24.13 17.04 16.99
C GLN A 516 -23.05 17.76 16.17
N MET A 517 -23.13 19.08 16.04
CA MET A 517 -22.12 19.90 15.37
C MET A 517 -20.75 19.74 16.03
N PHE A 518 -20.70 19.75 17.35
CA PHE A 518 -19.45 19.53 18.07
C PHE A 518 -18.91 18.13 17.81
N LYS A 519 -19.74 17.08 17.90
CA LYS A 519 -19.35 15.72 17.51
C LYS A 519 -18.77 15.66 16.08
N GLU A 520 -19.41 16.31 15.11
CA GLU A 520 -18.93 16.37 13.72
C GLU A 520 -17.59 17.13 13.61
N SER A 521 -17.41 18.20 14.38
CA SER A 521 -16.13 18.93 14.44
C SER A 521 -15.00 18.06 15.02
N LEU A 522 -15.29 17.27 16.07
CA LEU A 522 -14.33 16.33 16.67
C LEU A 522 -13.97 15.22 15.68
N ALA A 523 -14.96 14.71 14.93
CA ALA A 523 -14.76 13.67 13.92
C ALA A 523 -13.86 14.13 12.77
N GLY A 524 -14.02 15.40 12.35
CA GLY A 524 -13.18 16.04 11.34
C GLY A 524 -11.85 16.60 11.85
N GLN A 525 -11.56 16.52 13.15
CA GLN A 525 -10.37 17.11 13.81
C GLN A 525 -10.26 18.63 13.64
N HIS A 526 -11.40 19.33 13.63
CA HIS A 526 -11.45 20.77 13.39
C HIS A 526 -11.31 21.58 14.70
N GLU A 527 -10.09 21.64 15.23
CA GLU A 527 -9.79 22.23 16.55
C GLU A 527 -10.29 23.68 16.71
N GLU A 528 -10.11 24.54 15.70
CA GLU A 528 -10.59 25.92 15.74
C GLU A 528 -12.10 26.00 15.89
N LEU A 529 -12.83 25.16 15.16
CA LEU A 529 -14.28 25.10 15.26
C LEU A 529 -14.72 24.54 16.61
N SER A 530 -14.04 23.49 17.10
CA SER A 530 -14.30 22.93 18.43
C SER A 530 -14.12 24.00 19.52
N LYS A 531 -13.03 24.79 19.47
CA LYS A 531 -12.80 25.94 20.36
C LYS A 531 -13.91 26.98 20.24
N TYR A 532 -14.26 27.34 19.01
CA TYR A 532 -15.32 28.31 18.75
C TYR A 532 -16.65 27.88 19.35
N LEU A 533 -17.07 26.63 19.08
CA LEU A 533 -18.31 26.07 19.60
C LEU A 533 -18.32 26.12 21.13
N VAL A 534 -17.27 25.62 21.81
CA VAL A 534 -17.20 25.63 23.28
C VAL A 534 -17.19 27.07 23.85
N SER A 535 -16.51 28.00 23.18
CA SER A 535 -16.40 29.40 23.64
C SER A 535 -17.68 30.22 23.44
N SER A 536 -18.60 29.78 22.58
CA SER A 536 -19.78 30.55 22.17
C SER A 536 -20.82 30.79 23.27
N GLN A 537 -20.62 30.28 24.50
CA GLN A 537 -21.53 30.38 25.66
C GLN A 537 -22.96 29.87 25.43
N LEU A 538 -23.27 29.30 24.25
CA LEU A 538 -24.57 28.74 23.89
C LEU A 538 -24.78 27.31 24.41
N TRP A 539 -23.80 26.77 25.14
CA TRP A 539 -23.87 25.46 25.80
C TRP A 539 -24.57 25.62 27.14
N ILE A 540 -25.78 25.09 27.26
CA ILE A 540 -26.64 25.41 28.41
C ILE A 540 -26.78 24.20 29.36
N SER A 541 -26.43 22.97 28.96
CA SER A 541 -26.58 21.82 29.87
C SER A 541 -25.53 20.72 29.76
N TYR A 542 -25.24 20.09 30.91
CA TYR A 542 -24.39 18.90 31.03
C TYR A 542 -24.87 17.73 30.16
N GLN A 543 -26.17 17.66 29.82
CA GLN A 543 -26.73 16.57 29.02
C GLN A 543 -26.18 16.62 27.59
N GLU A 544 -25.92 17.81 27.06
CA GLU A 544 -25.43 18.05 25.70
C GLU A 544 -23.97 17.61 25.51
N LEU A 545 -23.17 17.57 26.57
CA LEU A 545 -21.77 17.15 26.55
C LEU A 545 -21.59 15.64 26.52
N THR A 546 -22.63 14.85 26.84
CA THR A 546 -22.52 13.39 26.95
C THR A 546 -22.01 12.73 25.66
N ILE A 547 -22.60 13.08 24.51
CA ILE A 547 -22.23 12.52 23.21
C ILE A 547 -20.80 12.94 22.81
N PRO A 548 -20.44 14.24 22.86
CA PRO A 548 -19.06 14.68 22.65
C PRO A 548 -18.02 14.00 23.54
N CYS A 549 -18.29 13.88 24.84
CA CYS A 549 -17.36 13.28 25.80
C CYS A 549 -17.08 11.80 25.49
N GLN A 550 -18.13 11.02 25.16
CA GLN A 550 -17.96 9.65 24.68
C GLN A 550 -17.12 9.58 23.40
N PHE A 551 -17.30 10.55 22.51
CA PHE A 551 -16.59 10.62 21.25
C PHE A 551 -15.11 11.03 21.43
N ILE A 552 -14.82 11.99 22.32
CA ILE A 552 -13.47 12.35 22.75
C ILE A 552 -12.77 11.13 23.33
N GLY A 553 -13.42 10.39 24.24
CA GLY A 553 -12.87 9.14 24.78
C GLY A 553 -12.55 8.12 23.69
N LYS A 554 -13.44 7.95 22.71
CA LYS A 554 -13.21 7.06 21.57
C LYS A 554 -12.04 7.49 20.68
N LEU A 555 -11.86 8.79 20.46
CA LEU A 555 -10.82 9.32 19.58
C LEU A 555 -9.46 9.47 20.26
N GLY A 556 -9.42 9.79 21.56
CA GLY A 556 -8.19 9.97 22.32
C GLY A 556 -7.56 11.37 22.20
N TYR A 557 -8.28 12.38 21.70
CA TYR A 557 -7.73 13.71 21.45
C TYR A 557 -7.67 14.57 22.73
N ILE A 558 -6.47 14.70 23.31
CA ILE A 558 -6.22 15.41 24.57
C ILE A 558 -6.54 16.91 24.45
N ASP A 559 -6.13 17.55 23.36
CA ASP A 559 -6.37 19.00 23.17
C ASP A 559 -7.87 19.31 23.15
N GLN A 560 -8.67 18.44 22.52
CA GLN A 560 -10.12 18.59 22.50
C GLN A 560 -10.77 18.27 23.84
N PHE A 561 -10.22 17.31 24.59
CA PHE A 561 -10.63 17.06 25.98
C PHE A 561 -10.42 18.30 26.85
N GLN A 562 -9.25 18.95 26.74
CA GLN A 562 -8.94 20.16 27.50
C GLN A 562 -9.94 21.29 27.27
N LEU A 563 -10.48 21.43 26.06
CA LEU A 563 -11.50 22.44 25.76
C LEU A 563 -12.75 22.29 26.62
N VAL A 564 -13.16 21.06 26.89
CA VAL A 564 -14.42 20.78 27.61
C VAL A 564 -14.22 20.37 29.06
N ALA A 565 -12.98 20.09 29.48
CA ALA A 565 -12.67 19.52 30.79
C ALA A 565 -13.24 20.34 31.97
N GLU A 566 -13.23 21.67 31.87
CA GLU A 566 -13.77 22.57 32.91
C GLU A 566 -15.30 22.48 33.04
N GLN A 567 -15.98 22.05 31.98
CA GLN A 567 -17.45 21.94 31.92
C GLN A 567 -17.94 20.52 32.20
N MET A 568 -17.03 19.56 32.34
CA MET A 568 -17.37 18.15 32.54
C MET A 568 -17.81 17.87 33.98
N THR A 569 -18.90 17.14 34.10
CA THR A 569 -19.34 16.51 35.36
C THR A 569 -18.52 15.23 35.64
N PRO A 570 -18.50 14.73 36.89
CA PRO A 570 -17.92 13.43 37.20
C PRO A 570 -18.45 12.29 36.31
N HIS A 571 -19.75 12.31 35.99
CA HIS A 571 -20.36 11.30 35.13
C HIS A 571 -19.82 11.34 33.69
N THR A 572 -19.67 12.55 33.11
CA THR A 572 -19.10 12.69 31.76
C THR A 572 -17.61 12.33 31.71
N LEU A 573 -16.86 12.57 32.80
CA LEU A 573 -15.47 12.12 32.93
C LEU A 573 -15.37 10.60 32.95
N GLU A 574 -16.21 9.93 33.75
CA GLU A 574 -16.30 8.47 33.81
C GLU A 574 -16.65 7.87 32.43
N LEU A 575 -17.62 8.44 31.72
CA LEU A 575 -17.95 8.01 30.36
C LEU A 575 -16.78 8.18 29.38
N THR A 576 -16.03 9.27 29.51
CA THR A 576 -14.85 9.53 28.68
C THR A 576 -13.75 8.51 28.95
N MET A 577 -13.46 8.24 30.23
CA MET A 577 -12.50 7.21 30.65
C MET A 577 -12.91 5.84 30.12
N LYS A 578 -14.17 5.46 30.32
CA LYS A 578 -14.71 4.19 29.84
C LYS A 578 -14.52 4.03 28.33
N LYS A 579 -14.83 5.06 27.54
CA LYS A 579 -14.64 5.04 26.09
C LYS A 579 -13.16 5.05 25.67
N ALA A 580 -12.30 5.74 26.41
CA ALA A 580 -10.86 5.72 26.19
C ALA A 580 -10.28 4.31 26.40
N ILE A 581 -10.72 3.61 27.45
CA ILE A 581 -10.35 2.22 27.72
C ILE A 581 -10.89 1.29 26.65
N GLU A 582 -12.18 1.37 26.31
CA GLU A 582 -12.79 0.56 25.25
C GLU A 582 -12.01 0.64 23.93
N HIS A 583 -11.47 1.82 23.60
CA HIS A 583 -10.75 2.09 22.35
C HIS A 583 -9.22 2.14 22.46
N GLY A 584 -8.63 1.78 23.60
CA GLY A 584 -7.17 1.64 23.73
C GLY A 584 -6.39 2.96 23.74
N ARG A 585 -7.00 4.07 24.18
CA ARG A 585 -6.42 5.43 24.15
C ARG A 585 -5.54 5.72 25.38
N LEU A 586 -4.35 5.11 25.40
CA LEU A 586 -3.42 5.17 26.54
C LEU A 586 -3.06 6.60 26.96
N GLU A 587 -2.74 7.47 26.00
CA GLU A 587 -2.28 8.84 26.28
C GLU A 587 -3.37 9.66 26.98
N LEU A 588 -4.63 9.51 26.54
CA LEU A 588 -5.76 10.17 27.19
C LEU A 588 -5.99 9.62 28.60
N ILE A 589 -5.87 8.31 28.82
CA ILE A 589 -6.01 7.70 30.15
C ILE A 589 -4.94 8.23 31.10
N GLN A 590 -3.69 8.29 30.65
CA GLN A 590 -2.57 8.87 31.41
C GLN A 590 -2.81 10.34 31.72
N TYR A 591 -3.31 11.11 30.75
CA TYR A 591 -3.68 12.50 30.95
C TYR A 591 -4.76 12.68 32.03
N LEU A 592 -5.83 11.88 31.97
CA LEU A 592 -6.92 11.90 32.95
C LEU A 592 -6.44 11.59 34.38
N ILE A 593 -5.56 10.61 34.53
CA ILE A 593 -5.02 10.21 35.84
C ILE A 593 -4.02 11.23 36.37
N SER A 594 -3.07 11.69 35.53
CA SER A 594 -2.02 12.62 35.94
C SER A 594 -2.55 13.99 36.37
N ASN A 595 -3.67 14.45 35.80
CA ASN A 595 -4.31 15.71 36.14
C ASN A 595 -5.38 15.57 37.24
N ASN A 596 -5.44 14.44 37.95
CA ASN A 596 -6.40 14.17 39.03
C ASN A 596 -7.88 14.24 38.63
N TYR A 597 -8.23 14.11 37.35
CA TYR A 597 -9.63 13.91 36.94
C TYR A 597 -10.14 12.54 37.42
N GLN A 598 -9.23 11.57 37.57
CA GLN A 598 -9.47 10.28 38.22
C GLN A 598 -8.22 9.87 39.02
N LYS A 599 -8.39 9.40 40.26
CA LYS A 599 -7.25 9.09 41.15
C LYS A 599 -6.45 7.85 40.71
N SER A 600 -7.15 6.83 40.22
CA SER A 600 -6.57 5.55 39.79
C SER A 600 -7.57 4.79 38.90
N LEU A 601 -7.15 3.71 38.26
CA LEU A 601 -8.07 2.82 37.54
C LEU A 601 -9.04 2.17 38.54
N SER A 602 -10.33 2.24 38.27
CA SER A 602 -11.33 1.50 39.03
C SER A 602 -11.24 0.00 38.75
N SER A 603 -11.87 -0.84 39.58
CA SER A 603 -11.93 -2.29 39.31
C SER A 603 -12.63 -2.63 37.99
N GLU A 604 -13.64 -1.82 37.60
CA GLU A 604 -14.34 -1.96 36.32
C GLU A 604 -13.43 -1.56 35.14
N ASP A 605 -12.65 -0.48 35.29
CA ASP A 605 -11.67 -0.04 34.28
C ASP A 605 -10.63 -1.13 33.99
N LYS A 606 -10.06 -1.73 35.05
CA LYS A 606 -9.11 -2.84 34.95
C LYS A 606 -9.72 -4.05 34.23
N MET A 607 -10.98 -4.38 34.54
CA MET A 607 -11.67 -5.47 33.87
C MET A 607 -11.94 -5.17 32.40
N ASN A 608 -12.28 -3.92 32.06
CA ASN A 608 -12.48 -3.50 30.68
C ASN A 608 -11.18 -3.53 29.87
N ILE A 609 -10.04 -3.12 30.46
CA ILE A 609 -8.72 -3.24 29.80
C ILE A 609 -8.45 -4.69 29.37
N ILE A 610 -8.80 -5.64 30.23
CA ILE A 610 -8.67 -7.07 29.96
C ILE A 610 -9.69 -7.49 28.90
N ARG A 611 -10.98 -7.20 29.07
CA ARG A 611 -12.01 -7.60 28.11
C ARG A 611 -11.73 -7.11 26.68
N PHE A 612 -11.18 -5.91 26.53
CA PHE A 612 -10.90 -5.32 25.21
C PHE A 612 -9.49 -5.59 24.68
N GLY A 613 -8.63 -6.30 25.43
CA GLY A 613 -7.34 -6.76 24.92
C GLY A 613 -6.26 -5.68 24.77
N HIS A 614 -6.36 -4.57 25.51
CA HIS A 614 -5.40 -3.46 25.39
C HIS A 614 -4.12 -3.69 26.20
N LYS A 615 -3.25 -4.57 25.71
CA LYS A 615 -2.00 -4.98 26.37
C LYS A 615 -1.12 -3.80 26.78
N HIS A 616 -0.95 -2.80 25.91
CA HIS A 616 -0.13 -1.60 26.17
C HIS A 616 -0.64 -0.77 27.36
N ILE A 617 -1.96 -0.75 27.59
CA ILE A 617 -2.55 -0.12 28.78
C ILE A 617 -2.23 -0.97 30.01
N ALA A 618 -2.41 -2.29 29.94
CA ALA A 618 -2.06 -3.19 31.05
C ALA A 618 -0.57 -3.10 31.43
N GLU A 619 0.33 -2.95 30.44
CA GLU A 619 1.78 -2.74 30.65
C GLU A 619 2.05 -1.43 31.39
N SER A 620 1.39 -0.34 31.00
CA SER A 620 1.60 0.99 31.59
C SER A 620 1.11 1.08 33.04
N TYR A 621 0.14 0.25 33.41
CA TYR A 621 -0.47 0.22 34.75
C TYR A 621 -0.21 -1.11 35.47
N LEU A 622 0.89 -1.80 35.16
CA LEU A 622 1.18 -3.15 35.64
C LEU A 622 1.10 -3.33 37.16
N ASP A 623 1.57 -2.34 37.92
CA ASP A 623 1.53 -2.35 39.40
C ASP A 623 0.09 -2.37 39.94
N GLU A 624 -0.87 -1.81 39.21
CA GLU A 624 -2.29 -1.81 39.58
C GLU A 624 -2.98 -3.18 39.37
N PHE A 625 -2.38 -4.09 38.61
CA PHE A 625 -2.87 -5.45 38.35
C PHE A 625 -2.19 -6.52 39.20
N LYS A 626 -0.93 -6.29 39.62
CA LYS A 626 -0.03 -7.32 40.20
C LYS A 626 -0.56 -8.04 41.46
N TYR A 627 -1.50 -7.44 42.17
CA TYR A 627 -1.98 -7.96 43.45
C TYR A 627 -3.30 -8.74 43.35
N ASP A 628 -3.98 -8.70 42.21
CA ASP A 628 -5.28 -9.34 42.05
C ASP A 628 -5.23 -10.41 40.94
N ASP A 629 -5.22 -11.66 41.38
CA ASP A 629 -5.20 -12.83 40.52
C ASP A 629 -6.49 -13.01 39.70
N GLN A 630 -7.57 -12.31 40.06
CA GLN A 630 -8.80 -12.31 39.27
C GLN A 630 -8.55 -11.82 37.85
N TYR A 631 -7.74 -10.77 37.67
CA TYR A 631 -7.43 -10.21 36.36
C TYR A 631 -6.63 -11.18 35.49
N ILE A 632 -5.70 -11.93 36.09
CA ILE A 632 -4.90 -12.93 35.39
C ILE A 632 -5.78 -14.09 34.95
N VAL A 633 -6.68 -14.55 35.81
CA VAL A 633 -7.64 -15.58 35.44
C VAL A 633 -8.56 -15.07 34.32
N GLU A 634 -9.04 -13.83 34.41
CA GLU A 634 -10.01 -13.32 33.44
C GLU A 634 -9.44 -12.97 32.07
N SER A 635 -8.15 -12.66 32.00
CA SER A 635 -7.46 -12.57 30.71
C SER A 635 -7.51 -13.87 29.91
N ILE A 636 -7.60 -15.04 30.56
CA ILE A 636 -7.80 -16.31 29.85
C ILE A 636 -9.23 -16.49 29.36
N PHE A 637 -10.23 -16.11 30.16
CA PHE A 637 -11.64 -16.26 29.77
C PHE A 637 -12.07 -15.26 28.69
N GLU A 638 -11.43 -14.10 28.63
CA GLU A 638 -11.63 -13.07 27.60
C GLU A 638 -10.68 -13.26 26.38
N ASP A 639 -9.98 -14.39 26.30
CA ASP A 639 -9.09 -14.77 25.18
C ASP A 639 -7.93 -13.79 24.92
N GLN A 640 -7.39 -13.17 25.98
CA GLN A 640 -6.28 -12.21 25.94
C GLN A 640 -4.97 -12.81 26.45
N VAL A 641 -4.37 -13.68 25.63
CA VAL A 641 -3.18 -14.46 25.98
C VAL A 641 -1.96 -13.58 26.28
N GLU A 642 -1.80 -12.50 25.55
CA GLU A 642 -0.67 -11.58 25.69
C GLU A 642 -0.73 -10.81 27.01
N ILE A 643 -1.96 -10.45 27.45
CA ILE A 643 -2.18 -9.83 28.76
C ILE A 643 -1.95 -10.86 29.87
N TYR A 644 -2.44 -12.10 29.68
CA TYR A 644 -2.16 -13.18 30.63
C TYR A 644 -0.66 -13.38 30.82
N GLN A 645 0.11 -13.53 29.74
CA GLN A 645 1.56 -13.72 29.79
C GLN A 645 2.23 -12.58 30.53
N LEU A 646 1.91 -11.33 30.15
CA LEU A 646 2.42 -10.13 30.78
C LEU A 646 2.19 -10.15 32.30
N LEU A 647 0.96 -10.39 32.75
CA LEU A 647 0.62 -10.36 34.18
C LEU A 647 1.17 -11.58 34.93
N PHE A 648 1.09 -12.76 34.33
CA PHE A 648 1.53 -14.01 34.92
C PHE A 648 3.05 -14.00 35.14
N ASP A 649 3.83 -13.45 34.20
CA ASP A 649 5.28 -13.42 34.31
C ASP A 649 5.81 -12.57 35.47
N GLN A 650 5.01 -11.62 35.97
CA GLN A 650 5.34 -10.80 37.15
C GLN A 650 5.13 -11.51 38.49
N LEU A 651 4.52 -12.69 38.50
CA LEU A 651 4.23 -13.44 39.71
C LEU A 651 5.46 -14.22 40.21
N SER A 652 5.59 -14.36 41.53
CA SER A 652 6.51 -15.33 42.13
C SER A 652 6.08 -16.76 41.78
N ILE A 653 7.00 -17.71 41.90
CA ILE A 653 6.74 -19.14 41.61
C ILE A 653 5.54 -19.68 42.42
N GLU A 654 5.43 -19.30 43.69
CA GLU A 654 4.35 -19.71 44.57
C GLU A 654 3.01 -19.12 44.10
N LYS A 655 3.00 -17.83 43.72
CA LYS A 655 1.81 -17.17 43.18
C LYS A 655 1.40 -17.74 41.83
N LYS A 656 2.36 -18.02 40.92
CA LYS A 656 2.09 -18.69 39.62
C LYS A 656 1.34 -20.01 39.85
N SER A 657 1.81 -20.81 40.81
CA SER A 657 1.16 -22.07 41.18
C SER A 657 -0.27 -21.86 41.69
N TYR A 658 -0.49 -20.88 42.58
CA TYR A 658 -1.82 -20.56 43.10
C TYR A 658 -2.79 -20.08 42.00
N VAL A 659 -2.35 -19.19 41.10
CA VAL A 659 -3.17 -18.69 40.00
C VAL A 659 -3.56 -19.81 39.03
N LEU A 660 -2.63 -20.71 38.71
CA LEU A 660 -2.94 -21.89 37.90
C LEU A 660 -4.02 -22.77 38.57
N GLN A 661 -3.95 -22.97 39.89
CA GLN A 661 -4.97 -23.73 40.62
C GLN A 661 -6.35 -23.07 40.55
N ARG A 662 -6.42 -21.74 40.70
CA ARG A 662 -7.68 -20.98 40.59
C ARG A 662 -8.23 -21.04 39.16
N LEU A 663 -7.37 -20.91 38.15
CA LEU A 663 -7.74 -21.03 36.75
C LEU A 663 -8.33 -22.41 36.44
N PHE A 664 -7.67 -23.49 36.86
CA PHE A 664 -8.18 -24.85 36.67
C PHE A 664 -9.52 -25.08 37.39
N SER A 665 -9.66 -24.57 38.62
CA SER A 665 -10.94 -24.67 39.36
C SER A 665 -12.07 -23.97 38.61
N LYS A 666 -11.85 -22.73 38.14
CA LYS A 666 -12.86 -21.97 37.36
C LYS A 666 -13.19 -22.63 36.02
N LEU A 667 -12.20 -23.21 35.33
CA LEU A 667 -12.43 -23.98 34.09
C LEU A 667 -13.29 -25.24 34.32
N ILE A 668 -13.11 -25.91 35.46
CA ILE A 668 -13.93 -27.07 35.84
C ILE A 668 -15.38 -26.63 36.15
N GLU A 669 -15.54 -25.53 36.88
CA GLU A 669 -16.85 -25.01 37.28
C GLU A 669 -17.69 -24.53 36.09
N THR A 670 -17.06 -23.82 35.15
CA THR A 670 -17.75 -23.20 34.00
C THR A 670 -18.21 -24.22 32.95
N LYS A 671 -17.69 -25.46 32.96
CA LYS A 671 -17.97 -26.53 31.98
C LYS A 671 -17.79 -26.11 30.50
N THR A 672 -17.25 -24.93 30.23
CA THR A 672 -17.10 -24.33 28.91
C THR A 672 -15.65 -24.42 28.49
N ILE A 673 -15.13 -25.64 28.34
CA ILE A 673 -13.90 -25.84 27.56
C ILE A 673 -14.34 -25.93 26.11
N ASP A 674 -14.41 -24.77 25.44
CA ASP A 674 -14.37 -24.76 23.97
C ASP A 674 -13.03 -25.40 23.57
N ARG A 675 -13.11 -26.64 23.06
CA ARG A 675 -11.98 -27.55 22.82
C ARG A 675 -10.94 -26.97 21.87
N ASN A 676 -11.29 -25.96 21.07
CA ASN A 676 -10.38 -25.39 20.08
C ASN A 676 -9.70 -24.10 20.55
N LYS A 677 -10.36 -23.26 21.37
CA LYS A 677 -9.81 -21.95 21.78
C LYS A 677 -8.91 -22.02 23.02
N HIS A 678 -9.32 -22.75 24.04
CA HIS A 678 -8.59 -22.80 25.32
C HIS A 678 -7.41 -23.80 25.30
N HIS A 679 -7.32 -24.66 24.27
CA HIS A 679 -6.35 -25.76 24.21
C HIS A 679 -4.90 -25.28 24.13
N PHE A 680 -4.63 -24.26 23.31
CA PHE A 680 -3.28 -23.73 23.13
C PHE A 680 -2.79 -22.97 24.36
N ILE A 681 -3.70 -22.25 25.01
CA ILE A 681 -3.45 -21.46 26.22
C ILE A 681 -3.20 -22.38 27.42
N ILE A 682 -4.02 -23.43 27.58
CA ILE A 682 -3.84 -24.43 28.64
C ILE A 682 -2.54 -25.20 28.39
N LEU A 683 -2.23 -25.58 27.15
CA LEU A 683 -0.95 -26.19 26.81
C LEU A 683 0.23 -25.26 27.09
N TYR A 684 0.11 -23.97 26.77
CA TYR A 684 1.16 -22.97 27.03
C TYR A 684 1.37 -22.75 28.54
N ALA A 685 0.28 -22.63 29.32
CA ALA A 685 0.33 -22.53 30.78
C ALA A 685 0.91 -23.80 31.42
N ILE A 686 0.59 -24.98 30.89
CA ILE A 686 1.17 -26.26 31.31
C ILE A 686 2.65 -26.33 30.92
N CYS A 687 3.03 -25.96 29.69
CA CYS A 687 4.42 -26.05 29.24
C CYS A 687 5.35 -25.08 29.97
N ASN A 688 4.86 -23.87 30.32
CA ASN A 688 5.64 -22.89 31.08
C ASN A 688 5.54 -23.09 32.60
N GLY A 689 4.49 -23.74 33.11
CA GLY A 689 4.38 -24.15 34.51
C GLY A 689 5.12 -25.46 34.83
N ALA A 690 5.22 -26.38 33.87
CA ALA A 690 5.87 -27.69 34.04
C ALA A 690 7.40 -27.62 34.11
N ILE A 691 8.02 -26.47 33.81
CA ILE A 691 9.46 -26.26 34.03
C ILE A 691 9.75 -26.01 35.53
N ILE A 692 8.73 -25.73 36.35
CA ILE A 692 8.87 -25.37 37.77
C ILE A 692 8.36 -26.49 38.71
N ILE A 693 7.96 -27.64 38.16
CA ILE A 693 7.73 -28.90 38.90
C ILE A 693 8.97 -29.76 38.73
#